data_AF-A0A9P5C268-F1
#
_entry.id   AF-A0A9P5C268-F1
#
_cell.length_a   1.000
_cell.length_b   1.000
_cell.length_c   1.000
_cell.angle_alpha   90.00
_cell.angle_beta   90.00
_cell.angle_gamma   90.00
#
_symmetry.space_group_name_H-M   'P 1'
#
loop_
_entity.id
_entity.type
_entity.pdbx_description
1 polymer ?
#
loop_
_entity_poly.entity_id
_entity_poly.type
_entity_poly.pdbx_seq_one_letter_code
_entity_poly.pdbx_strand_id
1 'polypeptide(L)'
;MAASGRPRPIHIPFNEQLYNHIAFPRDVPGREDKNMPSIEAALLMRLTDATRLLSSYVVLSDQQDIHKLVDSLAACQSLHVDRAITKSALLRELLALQPGKVIILHVGAQNCGLLVHKETSEIDEHRMIFEAFEVTPTCEQVLATKTALLRDFPGCTVSVPVAIILEPSFLDSLSAFLQQASTELVNKFSTITYKAAAPLPEVRNTSDPAVITGLLMTILEANGATALVPLLRKRVRDTVMFDQAHKPWRRSSFYLTVRVAMQRFLYKHSGVVVGRLYYKTLMCLMLRQFLEDILKKVPFESVSFLRQKLGRRLAKLASDRTAAAGTVSAATLSALSSLDPMFEATLRTTGGWLKATWRNYKGTRERVIPLLSTRIPAGALNFRLPNAFPALSHILANQAFHVDTVKRTPEQLLKQYDESAASVKPYMYAARSQIQISRYHATIIGPAKEDDSLGHARILKLEEVIRNCIHRIQTSPEGHPDEKSQMLLHLMELWVLIDMEAVACYPLLEDYHPGFSDDLLDPIQLLSLSDMSRAKEVRDYLCSRSCAHRGMHFRTIFDDPSDNCFAARYFDEYDEAGHDLRHEIEDDANTQRTRKEAEWEEKSELHAEIVRKRDETACFYDEVPHRWVPGVTETKHRHPCEWHDLRNTARNIRIRIFEHPLPSYEPDAKAAMFEIRCPASFAAYRNATWSIVSIICSPEPAVQPERVSLLRGYSPLAPYVKRLTRGVTLASERKAFLETHYADWGFPVDLDDIIRICGLKLKYYDQTSRSWTDGHMRTSLWHHFPVMLAVDSPFQALQLSYAKW
;
A
#
# COMPACT_ATOMS: atom_id res chain seq x y z
N MET A 1 0.65 -11.34 24.63
CA MET A 1 -0.67 -11.07 24.00
C MET A 1 -0.80 -9.57 23.75
N ALA A 2 -0.35 -9.09 22.60
CA ALA A 2 -0.60 -7.72 22.15
C ALA A 2 -1.70 -7.80 21.10
N ALA A 3 -2.92 -7.47 21.50
CA ALA A 3 -4.05 -7.40 20.58
C ALA A 3 -3.78 -6.28 19.58
N SER A 4 -3.62 -6.64 18.31
CA SER A 4 -3.64 -5.73 17.17
C SER A 4 -5.03 -5.10 17.08
N GLY A 5 -5.23 -4.01 17.83
CA GLY A 5 -6.42 -3.18 17.75
C GLY A 5 -6.46 -2.52 16.38
N ARG A 6 -7.13 -3.17 15.40
CA ARG A 6 -7.50 -2.53 14.13
C ARG A 6 -8.34 -1.30 14.49
N PRO A 7 -7.92 -0.05 14.15
CA PRO A 7 -8.76 1.10 14.35
C PRO A 7 -10.06 0.90 13.55
N ARG A 8 -11.20 0.98 14.24
CA ARG A 8 -12.51 0.97 13.58
C ARG A 8 -12.52 2.09 12.53
N PRO A 9 -13.02 1.85 11.30
CA PRO A 9 -13.05 2.88 10.27
C PRO A 9 -13.85 4.08 10.76
N ILE A 10 -13.19 5.22 10.93
CA ILE A 10 -13.80 6.49 11.34
C ILE A 10 -14.77 6.89 10.22
N HIS A 11 -16.07 6.93 10.54
CA HIS A 11 -17.08 7.39 9.59
C HIS A 11 -17.00 8.90 9.47
N ILE A 12 -16.41 9.39 8.38
CA ILE A 12 -16.28 10.83 8.10
C ILE A 12 -17.68 11.38 7.75
N PRO A 13 -18.20 12.42 8.43
CA PRO A 13 -19.48 13.05 8.11
C PRO A 13 -19.50 13.65 6.70
N PHE A 14 -20.67 13.68 6.06
CA PHE A 14 -20.85 14.18 4.69
C PHE A 14 -20.26 15.58 4.44
N ASN A 15 -20.46 16.52 5.37
CA ASN A 15 -19.92 17.89 5.25
C ASN A 15 -18.39 17.93 5.27
N GLU A 16 -17.75 17.00 5.97
CA GLU A 16 -16.30 16.88 6.04
C GLU A 16 -15.73 16.24 4.75
N GLN A 17 -16.41 15.24 4.19
CA GLN A 17 -16.07 14.69 2.87
C GLN A 17 -16.16 15.79 1.79
N LEU A 18 -17.25 16.56 1.79
CA LEU A 18 -17.43 17.68 0.88
C LEU A 18 -16.36 18.77 1.09
N TYR A 19 -15.98 19.04 2.34
CA TYR A 19 -14.88 19.93 2.69
C TYR A 19 -13.56 19.45 2.07
N ASN A 20 -13.26 18.14 2.11
CA ASN A 20 -12.03 17.60 1.53
C ASN A 20 -11.94 17.86 0.01
N HIS A 21 -13.05 17.75 -0.72
CA HIS A 21 -13.07 18.05 -2.16
C HIS A 21 -13.06 19.56 -2.49
N ILE A 22 -13.75 20.40 -1.70
CA ILE A 22 -13.82 21.84 -1.93
C ILE A 22 -12.55 22.56 -1.42
N ALA A 23 -12.25 22.37 -0.13
CA ALA A 23 -11.16 23.01 0.57
C ALA A 23 -9.81 22.39 0.21
N PHE A 24 -9.75 21.08 -0.03
CA PHE A 24 -8.51 20.36 -0.37
C PHE A 24 -7.41 20.67 0.67
N PRO A 25 -7.62 20.26 1.95
CA PRO A 25 -6.66 20.44 3.03
C PRO A 25 -5.39 19.58 2.80
N ARG A 26 -4.39 19.71 3.68
CA ARG A 26 -3.20 18.85 3.63
C ARG A 26 -3.48 17.43 4.10
N ASP A 27 -4.32 17.31 5.12
CA ASP A 27 -4.73 16.03 5.69
C ASP A 27 -6.07 15.64 5.06
N VAL A 28 -6.01 14.78 4.06
CA VAL A 28 -7.18 14.25 3.35
C VAL A 28 -7.28 12.74 3.62
N PRO A 29 -8.48 12.13 3.49
CA PRO A 29 -8.67 10.72 3.77
C PRO A 29 -7.73 9.84 2.94
N GLY A 30 -7.43 8.62 3.40
CA GLY A 30 -6.62 7.66 2.63
C GLY A 30 -7.42 6.68 1.75
N ARG A 31 -8.74 6.85 1.64
CA ARG A 31 -9.67 5.98 0.91
C ARG A 31 -10.70 6.80 0.13
N GLU A 32 -11.10 6.35 -1.06
CA GLU A 32 -12.20 6.97 -1.83
C GLU A 32 -13.51 7.05 -1.02
N ASP A 33 -14.22 8.16 -1.13
CA ASP A 33 -15.52 8.36 -0.49
C ASP A 33 -16.58 7.42 -1.11
N LYS A 34 -17.36 6.72 -0.28
CA LYS A 34 -18.31 5.72 -0.77
C LYS A 34 -19.50 6.32 -1.53
N ASN A 35 -19.84 7.56 -1.21
CA ASN A 35 -21.00 8.34 -1.67
C ASN A 35 -20.59 9.45 -2.66
N MET A 36 -19.58 9.18 -3.50
CA MET A 36 -19.15 10.08 -4.57
C MET A 36 -20.31 10.69 -5.40
N PRO A 37 -21.37 9.95 -5.79
CA PRO A 37 -22.50 10.55 -6.51
C PRO A 37 -23.16 11.72 -5.76
N SER A 38 -23.42 11.55 -4.46
CA SER A 38 -24.02 12.60 -3.62
C SER A 38 -23.09 13.78 -3.41
N ILE A 39 -21.78 13.53 -3.31
CA ILE A 39 -20.75 14.58 -3.22
C ILE A 39 -20.71 15.38 -4.52
N GLU A 40 -20.67 14.72 -5.68
CA GLU A 40 -20.61 15.36 -6.99
C GLU A 40 -21.88 16.17 -7.29
N ALA A 41 -23.06 15.64 -6.93
CA ALA A 41 -24.32 16.37 -6.98
C ALA A 41 -24.31 17.64 -6.09
N ALA A 42 -23.82 17.52 -4.85
CA ALA A 42 -23.71 18.67 -3.95
C ALA A 42 -22.68 19.72 -4.44
N LEU A 43 -21.60 19.28 -5.10
CA LEU A 43 -20.63 20.18 -5.72
C LEU A 43 -21.24 20.94 -6.90
N LEU A 44 -21.99 20.25 -7.77
CA LEU A 44 -22.68 20.85 -8.90
C LEU A 44 -23.72 21.86 -8.43
N MET A 45 -24.60 21.46 -7.51
CA MET A 45 -25.66 22.33 -6.97
C MET A 45 -25.09 23.64 -6.42
N ARG A 46 -23.99 23.57 -5.65
CA ARG A 46 -23.31 24.77 -5.13
C ARG A 46 -22.72 25.66 -6.20
N LEU A 47 -22.19 25.08 -7.29
CA LEU A 47 -21.71 25.86 -8.42
C LEU A 47 -22.88 26.51 -9.17
N THR A 48 -23.99 25.80 -9.35
CA THR A 48 -25.22 26.33 -9.95
C THR A 48 -25.76 27.49 -9.11
N ASP A 49 -25.85 27.35 -7.79
CA ASP A 49 -26.34 28.39 -6.88
C ASP A 49 -25.44 29.62 -6.85
N ALA A 50 -24.12 29.42 -6.87
CA ALA A 50 -23.17 30.52 -7.00
C ALA A 50 -23.30 31.25 -8.35
N THR A 51 -23.60 30.52 -9.43
CA THR A 51 -23.83 31.09 -10.77
C THR A 51 -25.13 31.88 -10.82
N ARG A 52 -26.22 31.35 -10.26
CA ARG A 52 -27.51 32.05 -10.12
C ARG A 52 -27.35 33.34 -9.34
N LEU A 53 -26.65 33.27 -8.21
CA LEU A 53 -26.37 34.46 -7.40
C LEU A 53 -25.57 35.50 -8.19
N LEU A 54 -24.51 35.08 -8.90
CA LEU A 54 -23.72 35.98 -9.75
C LEU A 54 -24.58 36.67 -10.82
N SER A 55 -25.58 35.99 -11.37
CA SER A 55 -26.45 36.55 -12.41
C SER A 55 -27.20 37.81 -11.97
N SER A 56 -27.42 38.02 -10.67
CA SER A 56 -28.07 39.23 -10.13
C SER A 56 -27.11 40.41 -9.96
N TYR A 57 -25.80 40.20 -10.14
CA TYR A 57 -24.74 41.18 -9.89
C TYR A 57 -23.80 41.37 -11.09
N VAL A 58 -24.22 40.95 -12.28
CA VAL A 58 -23.53 41.23 -13.55
C VAL A 58 -24.24 42.37 -14.29
N VAL A 59 -23.53 42.95 -15.27
CA VAL A 59 -24.11 43.94 -16.16
C VAL A 59 -25.17 43.30 -17.07
N LEU A 60 -26.14 44.09 -17.52
CA LEU A 60 -27.26 43.60 -18.34
C LEU A 60 -26.81 42.88 -19.62
N SER A 61 -25.70 43.31 -20.23
CA SER A 61 -25.13 42.67 -21.42
C SER A 61 -24.73 41.21 -21.18
N ASP A 62 -24.25 40.91 -19.97
CA ASP A 62 -23.65 39.62 -19.65
C ASP A 62 -24.64 38.71 -18.93
N GLN A 63 -25.77 39.26 -18.45
CA GLN A 63 -26.78 38.53 -17.70
C GLN A 63 -27.35 37.35 -18.49
N GLN A 64 -27.59 37.49 -19.80
CA GLN A 64 -28.11 36.41 -20.63
C GLN A 64 -27.11 35.25 -20.76
N ASP A 65 -25.82 35.53 -20.88
CA ASP A 65 -24.80 34.48 -20.98
C ASP A 65 -24.60 33.77 -19.64
N ILE A 66 -24.70 34.47 -18.51
CA ILE A 66 -24.71 33.83 -17.19
C ILE A 66 -25.94 32.93 -17.01
N HIS A 67 -27.13 33.33 -17.51
CA HIS A 67 -28.30 32.44 -17.51
C HIS A 67 -28.07 31.18 -18.36
N LYS A 68 -27.47 31.30 -19.55
CA LYS A 68 -27.11 30.13 -20.37
C LYS A 68 -26.14 29.20 -19.65
N LEU A 69 -25.23 29.74 -18.82
CA LEU A 69 -24.37 28.93 -17.96
C LEU A 69 -25.15 28.20 -16.87
N VAL A 70 -26.12 28.86 -16.22
CA VAL A 70 -27.03 28.20 -15.25
C VAL A 70 -27.78 27.05 -15.91
N ASP A 71 -28.34 27.27 -17.10
CA ASP A 71 -29.03 26.23 -17.87
C ASP A 71 -28.09 25.07 -18.21
N SER A 72 -26.86 25.37 -18.62
CA SER A 72 -25.83 24.35 -18.94
C SER A 72 -25.45 23.51 -17.72
N LEU A 73 -25.40 24.11 -16.52
CA LEU A 73 -25.15 23.39 -15.27
C LEU A 73 -26.36 22.56 -14.83
N ALA A 74 -27.59 23.05 -15.06
CA ALA A 74 -28.81 22.28 -14.80
C ALA A 74 -28.94 21.08 -15.75
N ALA A 75 -28.62 21.25 -17.03
CA ALA A 75 -28.53 20.15 -18.00
C ALA A 75 -27.47 19.12 -17.58
N CYS A 76 -26.30 19.57 -17.12
CA CYS A 76 -25.26 18.68 -16.57
C CYS A 76 -25.79 17.81 -15.42
N GLN A 77 -26.68 18.35 -14.58
CA GLN A 77 -27.30 17.61 -13.48
C GLN A 77 -28.26 16.53 -13.99
N SER A 78 -29.09 16.84 -14.99
CA SER A 78 -30.06 15.88 -15.56
C SER A 78 -29.39 14.80 -16.42
N LEU A 79 -28.24 15.11 -17.02
CA LEU A 79 -27.46 14.17 -17.83
C LEU A 79 -26.79 13.07 -17.00
N HIS A 80 -26.35 13.39 -15.77
CA HIS A 80 -25.61 12.47 -14.92
C HIS A 80 -26.49 11.89 -13.81
N VAL A 81 -26.95 10.65 -13.99
CA VAL A 81 -27.65 9.89 -12.95
C VAL A 81 -26.64 8.96 -12.28
N ASP A 82 -26.35 9.20 -11.00
CA ASP A 82 -25.34 8.46 -10.24
C ASP A 82 -23.99 8.34 -10.97
N ARG A 83 -23.50 9.42 -11.58
CA ARG A 83 -22.25 9.49 -12.38
C ARG A 83 -22.29 8.77 -13.75
N ALA A 84 -23.41 8.19 -14.15
CA ALA A 84 -23.61 7.60 -15.48
C ALA A 84 -24.33 8.60 -16.38
N ILE A 85 -23.94 8.65 -17.65
CA ILE A 85 -24.63 9.44 -18.67
C ILE A 85 -25.83 8.63 -19.17
N THR A 86 -27.01 9.23 -19.21
CA THR A 86 -28.22 8.56 -19.72
C THR A 86 -28.47 8.92 -21.19
N LYS A 87 -28.72 7.91 -22.03
CA LYS A 87 -28.97 8.05 -23.47
C LYS A 87 -30.14 8.98 -23.73
N SER A 88 -31.26 8.79 -23.04
CA SER A 88 -32.48 9.59 -23.22
C SER A 88 -32.27 11.08 -22.88
N ALA A 89 -31.58 11.39 -21.78
CA ALA A 89 -31.25 12.77 -21.45
C ALA A 89 -30.28 13.37 -22.46
N LEU A 90 -29.25 12.62 -22.88
CA LEU A 90 -28.26 13.07 -23.85
C LEU A 90 -28.89 13.39 -25.21
N LEU A 91 -29.77 12.52 -25.71
CA LEU A 91 -30.53 12.76 -26.94
C LEU A 91 -31.33 14.07 -26.84
N ARG A 92 -32.07 14.26 -25.74
CA ARG A 92 -32.86 15.47 -25.50
C ARG A 92 -31.99 16.73 -25.48
N GLU A 93 -30.89 16.72 -24.72
CA GLU A 93 -30.02 17.90 -24.59
C GLU A 93 -29.27 18.21 -25.89
N LEU A 94 -28.86 17.22 -26.68
CA LEU A 94 -28.22 17.42 -27.99
C LEU A 94 -29.20 18.03 -29.01
N LEU A 95 -30.44 17.54 -29.07
CA LEU A 95 -31.49 18.08 -29.94
C LEU A 95 -31.86 19.51 -29.54
N ALA A 96 -31.98 19.77 -28.24
CA ALA A 96 -32.37 21.08 -27.71
C ALA A 96 -31.21 22.10 -27.65
N LEU A 97 -29.97 21.71 -28.02
CA LEU A 97 -28.79 22.54 -27.83
C LEU A 97 -28.89 23.84 -28.64
N GLN A 98 -28.93 24.98 -27.96
CA GLN A 98 -28.97 26.31 -28.58
C GLN A 98 -27.55 26.93 -28.70
N PRO A 99 -27.32 27.86 -29.63
CA PRO A 99 -26.09 28.63 -29.69
C PRO A 99 -25.80 29.35 -28.36
N GLY A 100 -24.55 29.27 -27.91
CA GLY A 100 -24.11 29.84 -26.63
C GLY A 100 -24.47 29.03 -25.38
N LYS A 101 -25.02 27.81 -25.51
CA LYS A 101 -25.09 26.81 -24.42
C LYS A 101 -23.99 25.76 -24.59
N VAL A 102 -23.60 25.12 -23.49
CA VAL A 102 -22.60 24.05 -23.49
C VAL A 102 -23.13 22.82 -22.76
N ILE A 103 -23.03 21.66 -23.40
CA ILE A 103 -23.25 20.37 -22.76
C ILE A 103 -21.95 19.96 -22.08
N ILE A 104 -22.03 19.59 -20.80
CA ILE A 104 -20.88 19.20 -19.98
C ILE A 104 -21.04 17.73 -19.68
N LEU A 105 -20.13 16.89 -20.15
CA LEU A 105 -20.12 15.45 -19.92
C LEU A 105 -18.84 15.04 -19.19
N HIS A 106 -18.99 14.21 -18.17
CA HIS A 106 -17.89 13.58 -17.45
C HIS A 106 -17.99 12.06 -17.62
N VAL A 107 -17.18 11.53 -18.53
CA VAL A 107 -17.08 10.10 -18.81
C VAL A 107 -16.11 9.50 -17.80
N GLY A 108 -16.61 9.26 -16.58
CA GLY A 108 -15.77 8.93 -15.42
C GLY A 108 -14.96 7.64 -15.56
N ALA A 109 -15.54 6.60 -16.16
CA ALA A 109 -14.85 5.31 -16.37
C ALA A 109 -13.68 5.43 -17.37
N GLN A 110 -13.77 6.36 -18.34
CA GLN A 110 -12.71 6.66 -19.31
C GLN A 110 -11.89 7.90 -18.96
N ASN A 111 -11.94 8.41 -17.71
CA ASN A 111 -11.14 9.56 -17.27
C ASN A 111 -11.22 10.81 -18.20
N CYS A 112 -12.36 11.02 -18.87
CA CYS A 112 -12.48 12.06 -19.90
C CYS A 112 -13.59 13.07 -19.56
N GLY A 113 -13.29 14.35 -19.79
CA GLY A 113 -14.26 15.44 -19.85
C GLY A 113 -14.54 15.76 -21.31
N LEU A 114 -15.82 15.89 -21.67
CA LEU A 114 -16.26 16.21 -23.01
C LEU A 114 -17.21 17.40 -22.95
N LEU A 115 -16.90 18.47 -23.67
CA LEU A 115 -17.77 19.65 -23.81
C LEU A 115 -18.31 19.70 -25.24
N VAL A 116 -19.61 19.92 -25.37
CA VAL A 116 -20.26 20.02 -26.68
C VAL A 116 -20.98 21.37 -26.78
N HIS A 117 -20.68 22.17 -27.80
CA HIS A 117 -21.34 23.46 -28.04
C HIS A 117 -21.52 23.71 -29.54
N LYS A 118 -22.46 24.58 -29.89
CA LYS A 118 -22.66 25.03 -31.27
C LYS A 118 -21.84 26.28 -31.54
N GLU A 119 -21.23 26.32 -32.72
CA GLU A 119 -20.56 27.47 -33.27
C GLU A 119 -21.28 27.91 -34.55
N THR A 120 -21.65 29.18 -34.59
CA THR A 120 -22.30 29.79 -35.76
C THR A 120 -21.23 30.60 -36.50
N SER A 121 -20.93 30.19 -37.73
CA SER A 121 -20.08 30.98 -38.63
C SER A 121 -20.92 32.05 -39.34
N GLU A 122 -20.26 33.09 -39.86
CA GLU A 122 -20.90 34.14 -40.69
C GLU A 122 -21.41 33.60 -42.03
N ILE A 123 -20.92 32.44 -42.44
CA ILE A 123 -21.42 31.63 -43.54
C ILE A 123 -22.35 30.59 -42.88
N ASP A 124 -23.60 30.48 -43.33
CA ASP A 124 -24.78 29.77 -42.77
C ASP A 124 -24.63 28.27 -42.37
N GLU A 125 -23.42 27.78 -42.17
CA GLU A 125 -23.09 26.44 -41.66
C GLU A 125 -23.01 26.43 -40.13
N HIS A 126 -24.04 25.91 -39.48
CA HIS A 126 -23.97 25.57 -38.06
C HIS A 126 -23.08 24.35 -37.85
N ARG A 127 -22.04 24.50 -37.03
CA ARG A 127 -21.11 23.41 -36.67
C ARG A 127 -21.21 23.10 -35.18
N MET A 128 -21.03 21.83 -34.84
CA MET A 128 -21.00 21.32 -33.47
C MET A 128 -19.55 21.03 -33.10
N ILE A 129 -19.08 21.66 -32.02
CA ILE A 129 -17.72 21.54 -31.53
C ILE A 129 -17.70 20.57 -30.36
N PHE A 130 -16.83 19.58 -30.46
CA PHE A 130 -16.53 18.60 -29.42
C PHE A 130 -15.14 18.88 -28.86
N GLU A 131 -15.07 19.17 -27.56
CA GLU A 131 -13.81 19.44 -26.85
C GLU A 131 -13.57 18.33 -25.81
N ALA A 132 -12.60 17.47 -26.06
CA ALA A 132 -12.28 16.35 -25.16
C ALA A 132 -10.95 16.58 -24.42
N PHE A 133 -10.89 16.18 -23.16
CA PHE A 133 -9.69 16.28 -22.34
C PHE A 133 -9.63 15.25 -21.21
N GLU A 134 -8.41 14.81 -20.91
CA GLU A 134 -8.12 13.97 -19.75
C GLU A 134 -8.36 14.74 -18.44
N VAL A 135 -9.13 14.18 -17.52
CA VAL A 135 -9.52 14.88 -16.28
C VAL A 135 -8.50 14.66 -15.17
N THR A 136 -8.17 13.40 -14.89
CA THR A 136 -7.33 13.01 -13.76
C THR A 136 -6.00 12.46 -14.27
N PRO A 137 -4.86 13.05 -13.88
CA PRO A 137 -3.54 12.56 -14.25
C PRO A 137 -3.14 11.28 -13.50
N THR A 138 -2.16 10.56 -14.03
CA THR A 138 -1.67 9.30 -13.44
C THR A 138 -1.11 9.50 -12.03
N CYS A 139 -1.12 8.43 -11.21
CA CYS A 139 -0.56 8.47 -9.85
C CYS A 139 0.88 9.00 -9.84
N GLU A 140 1.70 8.55 -10.78
CA GLU A 140 3.09 8.96 -10.93
C GLU A 140 3.23 10.47 -11.17
N GLN A 141 2.48 11.02 -12.13
CA GLN A 141 2.51 12.46 -12.42
C GLN A 141 2.10 13.31 -11.22
N VAL A 142 1.09 12.84 -10.45
CA VAL A 142 0.65 13.54 -9.22
C VAL A 142 1.73 13.49 -8.15
N LEU A 143 2.31 12.32 -7.88
CA LEU A 143 3.31 12.12 -6.83
C LEU A 143 4.65 12.81 -7.18
N ALA A 144 5.03 12.86 -8.46
CA ALA A 144 6.22 13.56 -8.92
C ALA A 144 6.09 15.10 -8.81
N THR A 145 4.86 15.62 -8.76
CA THR A 145 4.61 17.06 -8.79
C THR A 145 4.80 17.70 -7.41
N LYS A 146 5.77 18.61 -7.29
CA LYS A 146 6.04 19.33 -6.03
C LYS A 146 4.93 20.30 -5.59
N THR A 147 4.15 20.88 -6.51
CA THR A 147 3.17 21.92 -6.16
C THR A 147 1.81 21.83 -6.86
N ALA A 148 1.78 21.91 -8.19
CA ALA A 148 0.57 21.82 -9.00
C ALA A 148 0.95 21.49 -10.45
N LEU A 149 0.15 20.66 -11.09
CA LEU A 149 0.30 20.31 -12.50
C LEU A 149 -0.17 21.48 -13.37
N LEU A 150 0.62 21.84 -14.37
CA LEU A 150 0.20 22.75 -15.43
C LEU A 150 -0.42 21.90 -16.53
N ARG A 151 -1.72 22.09 -16.78
CA ARG A 151 -2.47 21.32 -17.78
C ARG A 151 -3.25 22.27 -18.69
N ASP A 152 -3.32 21.91 -19.96
CA ASP A 152 -4.03 22.66 -20.99
C ASP A 152 -5.36 21.96 -21.30
N PHE A 153 -6.42 22.74 -21.52
CA PHE A 153 -7.77 22.24 -21.77
C PHE A 153 -8.41 23.00 -22.95
N PRO A 154 -8.98 22.31 -23.96
CA PRO A 154 -9.07 20.86 -24.10
C PRO A 154 -7.75 20.23 -24.59
N GLY A 155 -7.70 18.90 -24.62
CA GLY A 155 -6.57 18.15 -25.20
C GLY A 155 -6.71 17.94 -26.71
N CYS A 156 -7.94 17.73 -27.19
CA CYS A 156 -8.25 17.65 -28.61
C CYS A 156 -9.62 18.30 -28.89
N THR A 157 -9.85 18.71 -30.13
CA THR A 157 -11.10 19.39 -30.53
C THR A 157 -11.45 19.08 -31.97
N VAL A 158 -12.73 18.77 -32.20
CA VAL A 158 -13.28 18.40 -33.50
C VAL A 158 -14.54 19.21 -33.77
N SER A 159 -14.72 19.62 -35.02
CA SER A 159 -15.86 20.39 -35.52
C SER A 159 -16.60 19.61 -36.59
N VAL A 160 -17.86 19.27 -36.32
CA VAL A 160 -18.71 18.45 -37.20
C VAL A 160 -19.94 19.27 -37.64
N PRO A 161 -20.36 19.23 -38.92
CA PRO A 161 -21.63 19.83 -39.34
C PRO A 161 -22.81 19.34 -38.50
N VAL A 162 -23.67 20.26 -38.04
CA VAL A 162 -24.84 19.91 -37.20
C VAL A 162 -25.77 18.92 -37.91
N ALA A 163 -25.89 19.02 -39.25
CA ALA A 163 -26.72 18.11 -40.04
C ALA A 163 -26.31 16.63 -39.91
N ILE A 164 -25.01 16.34 -39.79
CA ILE A 164 -24.50 14.97 -39.63
C ILE A 164 -24.76 14.48 -38.20
N ILE A 165 -24.48 15.31 -37.19
CA ILE A 165 -24.67 14.92 -35.79
C ILE A 165 -26.14 14.67 -35.47
N LEU A 166 -27.04 15.46 -36.05
CA LEU A 166 -28.48 15.34 -35.83
C LEU A 166 -29.15 14.27 -36.71
N GLU A 167 -28.38 13.53 -37.52
CA GLU A 167 -28.90 12.35 -38.20
C GLU A 167 -29.37 11.34 -37.12
N PRO A 168 -30.61 10.83 -37.18
CA PRO A 168 -31.16 10.00 -36.10
C PRO A 168 -30.31 8.77 -35.77
N SER A 169 -29.72 8.13 -36.79
CA SER A 169 -28.84 6.95 -36.66
C SER A 169 -27.54 7.28 -35.92
N PHE A 170 -26.89 8.39 -36.31
CA PHE A 170 -25.64 8.86 -35.71
C PHE A 170 -25.86 9.30 -34.27
N LEU A 171 -26.91 10.08 -34.04
CA LEU A 171 -27.24 10.62 -32.72
C LEU A 171 -27.57 9.49 -31.71
N ASP A 172 -28.31 8.47 -32.14
CA ASP A 172 -28.62 7.29 -31.34
C ASP A 172 -27.36 6.51 -30.97
N SER A 173 -26.49 6.27 -31.96
CA SER A 173 -25.22 5.54 -31.78
C SER A 173 -24.25 6.29 -30.88
N LEU A 174 -24.09 7.60 -31.07
CA LEU A 174 -23.25 8.46 -30.23
C LEU A 174 -23.74 8.46 -28.77
N SER A 175 -25.06 8.54 -28.58
CA SER A 175 -25.65 8.58 -27.24
C SER A 175 -25.54 7.23 -26.53
N ALA A 176 -25.73 6.12 -27.25
CA ALA A 176 -25.50 4.77 -26.74
C ALA A 176 -24.04 4.55 -26.35
N PHE A 177 -23.10 4.94 -27.22
CA PHE A 177 -21.67 4.84 -26.96
C PHE A 177 -21.25 5.63 -25.71
N LEU A 178 -21.70 6.87 -25.55
CA LEU A 178 -21.35 7.69 -24.39
C LEU A 178 -21.98 7.19 -23.08
N GLN A 179 -23.20 6.63 -23.12
CA GLN A 179 -23.78 5.93 -21.97
C GLN A 179 -22.92 4.75 -21.55
N GLN A 180 -22.56 3.89 -22.51
CA GLN A 180 -21.74 2.71 -22.27
C GLN A 180 -20.35 3.09 -21.73
N ALA A 181 -19.66 4.00 -22.41
CA ALA A 181 -18.33 4.48 -22.01
C ALA A 181 -18.35 5.14 -20.62
N SER A 182 -19.46 5.72 -20.18
CA SER A 182 -19.57 6.32 -18.84
C SER A 182 -19.69 5.31 -17.70
N THR A 183 -20.13 4.08 -18.00
CA THR A 183 -20.43 3.04 -17.01
C THR A 183 -19.45 1.87 -17.03
N GLU A 184 -19.00 1.45 -18.21
CA GLU A 184 -18.12 0.30 -18.40
C GLU A 184 -16.65 0.70 -18.36
N LEU A 185 -15.82 -0.12 -17.71
CA LEU A 185 -14.37 0.02 -17.73
C LEU A 185 -13.82 -0.84 -18.85
N VAL A 186 -12.97 -0.28 -19.71
CA VAL A 186 -12.28 -1.04 -20.73
C VAL A 186 -10.90 -1.41 -20.20
N ASN A 187 -10.73 -2.68 -19.80
CA ASN A 187 -9.49 -3.17 -19.15
C ASN A 187 -8.24 -2.90 -20.01
N LYS A 188 -8.35 -2.95 -21.35
CA LYS A 188 -7.26 -2.67 -22.30
C LYS A 188 -6.75 -1.23 -22.27
N PHE A 189 -7.55 -0.27 -21.80
CA PHE A 189 -7.16 1.14 -21.61
C PHE A 189 -6.89 1.48 -20.14
N SER A 190 -6.82 0.47 -19.26
CA SER A 190 -6.41 0.66 -17.87
C SER A 190 -4.89 0.64 -17.77
N THR A 191 -4.33 1.37 -16.80
CA THR A 191 -2.89 1.23 -16.50
C THR A 191 -2.63 -0.20 -16.05
N ILE A 192 -1.67 -0.90 -16.65
CA ILE A 192 -1.33 -2.28 -16.30
C ILE A 192 -0.28 -2.28 -15.18
N THR A 193 -0.47 -3.09 -14.14
CA THR A 193 0.60 -3.49 -13.22
C THR A 193 0.91 -4.97 -13.34
N TYR A 194 2.18 -5.32 -13.19
CA TYR A 194 2.60 -6.71 -13.17
C TYR A 194 2.54 -7.22 -11.74
N LYS A 195 1.63 -8.15 -11.47
CA LYS A 195 1.59 -8.89 -10.20
C LYS A 195 1.67 -10.36 -10.52
N ALA A 196 2.54 -11.07 -9.82
CA ALA A 196 2.72 -12.51 -10.07
C ALA A 196 3.05 -12.84 -11.55
N ALA A 197 3.80 -11.95 -12.23
CA ALA A 197 4.16 -12.04 -13.66
C ALA A 197 2.97 -12.03 -14.64
N ALA A 198 1.75 -11.75 -14.18
CA ALA A 198 0.61 -11.48 -15.05
C ALA A 198 0.32 -9.97 -15.11
N PRO A 199 -0.04 -9.43 -16.30
CA PRO A 199 -0.56 -8.08 -16.41
C PRO A 199 -1.94 -8.02 -15.75
N LEU A 200 -2.12 -7.10 -14.80
CA LEU A 200 -3.41 -6.81 -14.18
C LEU A 200 -3.77 -5.33 -14.38
N PRO A 201 -5.05 -5.01 -14.65
CA PRO A 201 -5.55 -3.64 -14.55
C PRO A 201 -5.27 -3.06 -13.14
N GLU A 202 -4.51 -1.97 -13.06
CA GLU A 202 -4.26 -1.26 -11.81
C GLU A 202 -5.44 -0.35 -11.48
N VAL A 203 -6.42 -0.94 -10.81
CA VAL A 203 -7.68 -0.30 -10.37
C VAL A 203 -7.45 0.97 -9.52
N ARG A 204 -6.24 1.16 -8.98
CA ARG A 204 -5.85 2.35 -8.18
C ARG A 204 -5.28 3.50 -8.99
N ASN A 205 -4.93 3.28 -10.26
CA ASN A 205 -4.48 4.33 -11.16
C ASN A 205 -5.64 4.83 -12.05
N THR A 206 -5.37 5.83 -12.87
CA THR A 206 -6.35 6.42 -13.78
C THR A 206 -6.42 5.66 -15.10
N SER A 207 -7.62 5.56 -15.68
CA SER A 207 -7.81 5.05 -17.04
C SER A 207 -7.19 6.01 -18.06
N ASP A 208 -6.71 5.46 -19.18
CA ASP A 208 -6.33 6.23 -20.35
C ASP A 208 -7.60 6.78 -21.05
N PRO A 209 -7.68 8.09 -21.36
CA PRO A 209 -8.83 8.68 -22.03
C PRO A 209 -8.99 8.30 -23.51
N ALA A 210 -8.08 7.52 -24.10
CA ALA A 210 -8.04 7.20 -25.52
C ALA A 210 -9.33 6.60 -26.11
N VAL A 211 -10.21 5.98 -25.31
CA VAL A 211 -11.55 5.57 -25.78
C VAL A 211 -12.37 6.77 -26.26
N ILE A 212 -12.24 7.92 -25.59
CA ILE A 212 -12.90 9.15 -26.01
C ILE A 212 -11.95 9.98 -26.88
N THR A 213 -10.76 10.34 -26.36
CA THR A 213 -9.85 11.29 -27.04
C THR A 213 -9.19 10.72 -28.29
N GLY A 214 -9.11 9.40 -28.42
CA GLY A 214 -8.65 8.70 -29.62
C GLY A 214 -9.84 8.24 -30.44
N LEU A 215 -10.48 7.13 -30.03
CA LEU A 215 -11.50 6.45 -30.84
C LEU A 215 -12.69 7.36 -31.22
N LEU A 216 -13.41 7.92 -30.23
CA LEU A 216 -14.58 8.76 -30.54
C LEU A 216 -14.21 10.02 -31.33
N MET A 217 -13.14 10.70 -30.91
CA MET A 217 -12.71 11.94 -31.57
C MET A 217 -12.24 11.69 -33.00
N THR A 218 -11.58 10.58 -33.30
CA THR A 218 -11.22 10.20 -34.69
C THR A 218 -12.45 9.90 -35.54
N ILE A 219 -13.48 9.23 -34.99
CA ILE A 219 -14.75 9.00 -35.70
C ILE A 219 -15.45 10.33 -36.02
N LEU A 220 -15.48 11.26 -35.06
CA LEU A 220 -16.03 12.60 -35.27
C LEU A 220 -15.23 13.39 -36.30
N GLU A 221 -13.90 13.27 -36.27
CA GLU A 221 -12.99 13.96 -37.20
C GLU A 221 -13.19 13.49 -38.63
N ALA A 222 -13.39 12.18 -38.84
CA ALA A 222 -13.70 11.62 -40.16
C ALA A 222 -14.99 12.18 -40.78
N ASN A 223 -15.94 12.63 -39.94
CA ASN A 223 -17.19 13.25 -40.37
C ASN A 223 -17.17 14.79 -40.31
N GLY A 224 -16.02 15.38 -39.99
CA GLY A 224 -15.89 16.81 -39.75
C GLY A 224 -14.49 17.30 -40.08
N ALA A 225 -13.90 18.06 -39.15
CA ALA A 225 -12.52 18.50 -39.23
C ALA A 225 -11.96 18.78 -37.83
N THR A 226 -10.64 18.69 -37.66
CA THR A 226 -9.97 19.19 -36.46
C THR A 226 -10.25 20.68 -36.30
N ALA A 227 -10.55 21.14 -35.09
CA ALA A 227 -10.78 22.55 -34.79
C ALA A 227 -9.73 23.09 -33.82
N LEU A 228 -9.32 24.33 -34.01
CA LEU A 228 -8.43 25.03 -33.08
C LEU A 228 -9.23 25.99 -32.20
N VAL A 229 -9.36 25.64 -30.92
CA VAL A 229 -9.99 26.50 -29.91
C VAL A 229 -8.95 27.05 -28.94
N PRO A 230 -9.15 28.26 -28.38
CA PRO A 230 -8.23 28.80 -27.39
C PRO A 230 -8.03 27.85 -26.19
N LEU A 231 -6.78 27.55 -25.88
CA LEU A 231 -6.43 26.66 -24.77
C LEU A 231 -6.56 27.36 -23.42
N LEU A 232 -7.14 26.66 -22.45
CA LEU A 232 -7.16 27.06 -21.06
C LEU A 232 -6.02 26.38 -20.31
N ARG A 233 -4.94 27.13 -20.04
CA ARG A 233 -3.87 26.66 -19.15
C ARG A 233 -4.26 26.83 -17.69
N LYS A 234 -4.36 25.72 -16.95
CA LYS A 234 -4.80 25.69 -15.55
C LYS A 234 -3.77 25.01 -14.65
N ARG A 235 -3.55 25.59 -13.47
CA ARG A 235 -2.82 24.94 -12.36
C ARG A 235 -3.78 24.01 -11.62
N VAL A 236 -3.63 22.71 -11.85
CA VAL A 236 -4.42 21.64 -11.22
C VAL A 236 -3.68 21.12 -9.99
N ARG A 237 -4.36 21.09 -8.86
CA ARG A 237 -3.87 20.44 -7.64
C ARG A 237 -4.65 19.16 -7.43
N ASP A 238 -3.92 18.06 -7.33
CA ASP A 238 -4.43 16.73 -7.02
C ASP A 238 -3.48 16.06 -6.02
N THR A 239 -3.96 15.02 -5.34
CA THR A 239 -3.21 14.23 -4.36
C THR A 239 -3.73 12.80 -4.41
N VAL A 240 -2.82 11.84 -4.37
CA VAL A 240 -3.13 10.41 -4.23
C VAL A 240 -2.81 10.00 -2.80
N MET A 241 -3.82 9.93 -1.94
CA MET A 241 -3.65 9.44 -0.57
C MET A 241 -4.13 8.00 -0.46
N PHE A 242 -3.23 7.11 -0.03
CA PHE A 242 -3.50 5.69 0.09
C PHE A 242 -3.28 5.23 1.53
N ASP A 243 -4.33 4.70 2.16
CA ASP A 243 -4.29 4.05 3.46
C ASP A 243 -5.08 2.74 3.41
N GLN A 244 -4.38 1.64 3.07
CA GLN A 244 -4.90 0.26 3.05
C GLN A 244 -6.30 0.13 2.42
N ALA A 245 -6.53 0.85 1.32
CA ALA A 245 -7.84 0.97 0.68
C ALA A 245 -7.92 0.21 -0.66
N HIS A 246 -9.14 -0.02 -1.15
CA HIS A 246 -9.36 -0.53 -2.51
C HIS A 246 -8.91 0.50 -3.55
N LYS A 247 -9.46 1.72 -3.47
CA LYS A 247 -9.04 2.90 -4.24
C LYS A 247 -8.48 3.98 -3.29
N PRO A 248 -7.38 4.65 -3.67
CA PRO A 248 -6.89 5.80 -2.92
C PRO A 248 -7.92 6.93 -2.94
N TRP A 249 -7.87 7.80 -1.94
CA TRP A 249 -8.62 9.05 -2.03
C TRP A 249 -7.97 9.96 -3.07
N ARG A 250 -8.81 10.51 -3.94
CA ARG A 250 -8.46 11.57 -4.88
C ARG A 250 -9.54 12.63 -4.88
N ARG A 251 -9.20 13.82 -5.34
CA ARG A 251 -10.19 14.88 -5.51
C ARG A 251 -11.16 14.50 -6.63
N SER A 252 -12.45 14.81 -6.47
CA SER A 252 -13.47 14.57 -7.50
C SER A 252 -13.03 15.12 -8.86
N SER A 253 -12.94 14.22 -9.84
CA SER A 253 -12.64 14.50 -11.24
C SER A 253 -13.78 15.28 -11.89
N PHE A 254 -15.02 14.91 -11.61
CA PHE A 254 -16.22 15.62 -12.04
C PHE A 254 -16.17 17.12 -11.67
N TYR A 255 -15.76 17.42 -10.45
CA TYR A 255 -15.62 18.80 -9.99
C TYR A 255 -14.54 19.59 -10.77
N LEU A 256 -13.48 18.93 -11.24
CA LEU A 256 -12.52 19.57 -12.15
C LEU A 256 -13.15 19.81 -13.53
N THR A 257 -13.86 18.82 -14.10
CA THR A 257 -14.56 18.95 -15.39
C THR A 257 -15.50 20.13 -15.40
N VAL A 258 -16.40 20.24 -14.42
CA VAL A 258 -17.34 21.37 -14.31
C VAL A 258 -16.59 22.69 -14.15
N ARG A 259 -15.52 22.74 -13.34
CA ARG A 259 -14.69 23.95 -13.17
C ARG A 259 -13.90 24.35 -14.41
N VAL A 260 -13.58 23.41 -15.29
CA VAL A 260 -12.95 23.69 -16.59
C VAL A 260 -14.03 24.20 -17.54
N ALA A 261 -15.16 23.52 -17.65
CA ALA A 261 -16.30 23.90 -18.47
C ALA A 261 -16.76 25.34 -18.20
N MET A 262 -17.01 25.67 -16.93
CA MET A 262 -17.44 27.02 -16.53
C MET A 262 -16.40 28.09 -16.89
N GLN A 263 -15.12 27.80 -16.70
CA GLN A 263 -14.07 28.78 -17.01
C GLN A 263 -13.94 28.98 -18.52
N ARG A 264 -14.01 27.90 -19.31
CA ARG A 264 -13.97 27.96 -20.78
C ARG A 264 -15.19 28.69 -21.34
N PHE A 265 -16.38 28.39 -20.81
CA PHE A 265 -17.62 29.08 -21.16
C PHE A 265 -17.48 30.59 -20.96
N LEU A 266 -17.04 31.02 -19.77
CA LEU A 266 -16.88 32.45 -19.45
C LEU A 266 -15.82 33.12 -20.30
N TYR A 267 -14.76 32.41 -20.68
CA TYR A 267 -13.70 32.97 -21.53
C TYR A 267 -14.18 33.15 -22.97
N LYS A 268 -15.01 32.21 -23.48
CA LYS A 268 -15.59 32.29 -24.82
C LYS A 268 -16.61 33.42 -24.94
N HIS A 269 -17.47 33.61 -23.94
CA HIS A 269 -18.59 34.57 -24.03
C HIS A 269 -18.22 35.98 -23.55
N SER A 270 -17.49 36.10 -22.44
CA SER A 270 -17.14 37.42 -21.86
C SER A 270 -15.69 37.85 -22.15
N GLY A 271 -14.94 37.05 -22.91
CA GLY A 271 -13.51 37.26 -23.13
C GLY A 271 -12.64 36.89 -21.94
N VAL A 272 -11.32 36.81 -22.16
CA VAL A 272 -10.35 36.27 -21.20
C VAL A 272 -10.30 37.07 -19.89
N VAL A 273 -10.32 38.41 -19.98
CA VAL A 273 -10.15 39.29 -18.81
C VAL A 273 -11.40 39.28 -17.93
N VAL A 274 -12.58 39.58 -18.51
CA VAL A 274 -13.84 39.62 -17.76
C VAL A 274 -14.26 38.21 -17.32
N GLY A 275 -14.16 37.22 -18.21
CA GLY A 275 -14.45 35.82 -17.88
C GLY A 275 -13.59 35.29 -16.72
N ARG A 276 -12.35 35.76 -16.58
CA ARG A 276 -11.50 35.45 -15.42
C ARG A 276 -12.03 36.06 -14.12
N LEU A 277 -12.49 37.31 -14.15
CA LEU A 277 -13.10 37.97 -13.00
C LEU A 277 -14.39 37.26 -12.57
N TYR A 278 -15.25 36.89 -13.52
CA TYR A 278 -16.47 36.12 -13.26
C TYR A 278 -16.17 34.76 -12.68
N TYR A 279 -15.25 33.99 -13.28
CA TYR A 279 -14.88 32.69 -12.75
C TYR A 279 -14.34 32.79 -11.31
N LYS A 280 -13.45 33.75 -11.04
CA LYS A 280 -12.89 33.94 -9.69
C LYS A 280 -13.95 34.37 -8.68
N THR A 281 -14.86 35.26 -9.08
CA THR A 281 -15.98 35.71 -8.25
C THR A 281 -16.90 34.55 -7.90
N LEU A 282 -17.26 33.74 -8.89
CA LEU A 282 -18.08 32.55 -8.71
C LEU A 282 -17.45 31.57 -7.72
N MET A 283 -16.14 31.30 -7.84
CA MET A 283 -15.44 30.45 -6.88
C MET A 283 -15.43 31.04 -5.46
N CYS A 284 -15.44 32.36 -5.29
CA CYS A 284 -15.57 33.01 -3.99
C CYS A 284 -16.99 32.88 -3.43
N LEU A 285 -18.02 33.08 -4.26
CA LEU A 285 -19.43 32.92 -3.88
C LEU A 285 -19.73 31.49 -3.42
N MET A 286 -19.26 30.49 -4.18
CA MET A 286 -19.42 29.08 -3.80
C MET A 286 -18.73 28.76 -2.46
N LEU A 287 -17.50 29.26 -2.24
CA LEU A 287 -16.78 29.06 -0.97
C LEU A 287 -17.47 29.77 0.20
N ARG A 288 -18.06 30.94 -0.05
CA ARG A 288 -18.83 31.70 0.94
C ARG A 288 -20.06 30.90 1.37
N GLN A 289 -20.90 30.48 0.41
CA GLN A 289 -22.09 29.66 0.66
C GLN A 289 -21.73 28.39 1.44
N PHE A 290 -20.65 27.70 1.04
CA PHE A 290 -20.19 26.51 1.73
C PHE A 290 -19.71 26.80 3.17
N LEU A 291 -18.98 27.90 3.39
CA LEU A 291 -18.50 28.30 4.71
C LEU A 291 -19.65 28.61 5.68
N GLU A 292 -20.71 29.26 5.19
CA GLU A 292 -21.92 29.53 5.98
C GLU A 292 -22.65 28.23 6.34
N ASP A 293 -22.78 27.31 5.38
CA ASP A 293 -23.47 26.04 5.57
C ASP A 293 -22.80 25.10 6.59
N ILE A 294 -21.48 25.05 6.60
CA ILE A 294 -20.72 24.14 7.47
C ILE A 294 -20.35 24.76 8.82
N LEU A 295 -20.65 26.04 9.03
CA LEU A 295 -20.35 26.72 10.29
C LEU A 295 -20.96 25.94 11.46
N LYS A 296 -20.14 25.58 12.45
CA LYS A 296 -20.49 24.72 13.61
C LYS A 296 -20.80 23.24 13.28
N LYS A 297 -20.75 22.80 12.02
CA LYS A 297 -21.03 21.41 11.60
C LYS A 297 -19.79 20.58 11.26
N VAL A 298 -18.64 21.22 11.16
CA VAL A 298 -17.34 20.59 10.89
C VAL A 298 -16.32 21.03 11.95
N PRO A 299 -15.16 20.35 12.08
CA PRO A 299 -14.13 20.72 13.04
C PRO A 299 -13.69 22.19 12.92
N PHE A 300 -13.30 22.77 14.06
CA PHE A 300 -12.85 24.17 14.17
C PHE A 300 -11.77 24.52 13.13
N GLU A 301 -10.78 23.64 12.96
CA GLU A 301 -9.68 23.83 12.02
C GLU A 301 -10.16 23.87 10.57
N SER A 302 -11.16 23.06 10.20
CA SER A 302 -11.74 23.04 8.86
C SER A 302 -12.42 24.37 8.52
N VAL A 303 -13.18 24.94 9.47
CA VAL A 303 -13.79 26.28 9.32
C VAL A 303 -12.70 27.36 9.21
N SER A 304 -11.67 27.31 10.06
CA SER A 304 -10.54 28.24 10.05
C SER A 304 -9.82 28.22 8.70
N PHE A 305 -9.49 27.03 8.19
CA PHE A 305 -8.83 26.83 6.91
C PHE A 305 -9.68 27.33 5.74
N LEU A 306 -10.96 27.00 5.70
CA LEU A 306 -11.86 27.44 4.63
C LEU A 306 -12.01 28.97 4.62
N ARG A 307 -12.13 29.60 5.80
CA ARG A 307 -12.15 31.06 5.92
C ARG A 307 -10.86 31.70 5.40
N GLN A 308 -9.70 31.16 5.76
CA GLN A 308 -8.42 31.64 5.23
C GLN A 308 -8.34 31.48 3.71
N LYS A 309 -8.84 30.36 3.17
CA LYS A 309 -8.87 30.09 1.73
C LYS A 309 -9.75 31.10 0.99
N LEU A 310 -10.93 31.42 1.53
CA LEU A 310 -11.81 32.46 1.01
C LEU A 310 -11.11 33.83 1.04
N GLY A 311 -10.54 34.23 2.18
CA GLY A 311 -9.82 35.50 2.32
C GLY A 311 -8.66 35.65 1.33
N ARG A 312 -7.84 34.61 1.16
CA ARG A 312 -6.75 34.61 0.16
C ARG A 312 -7.27 34.72 -1.29
N ARG A 313 -8.43 34.15 -1.59
CA ARG A 313 -9.04 34.25 -2.93
C ARG A 313 -9.65 35.62 -3.18
N LEU A 314 -10.25 36.23 -2.17
CA LEU A 314 -10.74 37.61 -2.25
C LEU A 314 -9.59 38.60 -2.45
N ALA A 315 -8.47 38.44 -1.73
CA ALA A 315 -7.28 39.26 -1.97
C ALA A 315 -6.74 39.13 -3.41
N LYS A 316 -6.74 37.90 -3.97
CA LYS A 316 -6.38 37.66 -5.38
C LYS A 316 -7.39 38.23 -6.36
N LEU A 317 -8.67 38.23 -6.01
CA LEU A 317 -9.72 38.82 -6.85
C LEU A 317 -9.60 40.34 -6.86
N ALA A 318 -9.35 40.97 -5.70
CA ALA A 318 -9.09 42.40 -5.61
C ALA A 318 -7.87 42.81 -6.45
N SER A 319 -6.76 42.05 -6.37
CA SER A 319 -5.57 42.29 -7.19
C SER A 319 -5.83 42.14 -8.70
N ASP A 320 -6.65 41.17 -9.12
CA ASP A 320 -7.06 41.04 -10.52
C ASP A 320 -7.97 42.19 -10.96
N ARG A 321 -8.89 42.65 -10.09
CA ARG A 321 -9.76 43.81 -10.37
C ARG A 321 -8.94 45.09 -10.54
N THR A 322 -7.95 45.32 -9.69
CA THR A 322 -7.04 46.48 -9.82
C THR A 322 -6.19 46.39 -11.09
N ALA A 323 -5.72 45.20 -11.46
CA ALA A 323 -4.94 45.02 -12.68
C ALA A 323 -5.78 45.17 -13.96
N ALA A 324 -7.09 44.88 -13.89
CA ALA A 324 -8.03 45.04 -15.00
C ALA A 324 -8.60 46.47 -15.11
N ALA A 325 -8.28 47.36 -14.16
CA ALA A 325 -8.72 48.74 -14.18
C ALA A 325 -8.14 49.45 -15.42
N GLY A 326 -9.02 49.98 -16.28
CA GLY A 326 -8.67 50.61 -17.56
C GLY A 326 -8.84 49.72 -18.79
N THR A 327 -8.93 48.40 -18.65
CA THR A 327 -9.23 47.47 -19.75
C THR A 327 -10.67 46.96 -19.73
N VAL A 328 -11.28 46.90 -18.54
CA VAL A 328 -12.66 46.43 -18.33
C VAL A 328 -13.57 47.62 -18.00
N SER A 329 -14.83 47.55 -18.44
CA SER A 329 -15.86 48.55 -18.14
C SER A 329 -15.98 48.84 -16.65
N ALA A 330 -16.06 50.13 -16.28
CA ALA A 330 -16.29 50.56 -14.91
C ALA A 330 -17.58 50.00 -14.33
N ALA A 331 -18.61 49.79 -15.17
CA ALA A 331 -19.88 49.18 -14.76
C ALA A 331 -19.69 47.73 -14.30
N THR A 332 -18.89 46.93 -15.02
CA THR A 332 -18.58 45.54 -14.66
C THR A 332 -17.80 45.46 -13.34
N LEU A 333 -16.82 46.34 -13.15
CA LEU A 333 -16.05 46.39 -11.90
C LEU A 333 -16.94 46.83 -10.72
N SER A 334 -17.80 47.83 -10.92
CA SER A 334 -18.75 48.30 -9.90
C SER A 334 -19.74 47.20 -9.50
N ALA A 335 -20.33 46.52 -10.49
CA ALA A 335 -21.26 45.41 -10.28
C ALA A 335 -20.61 44.29 -9.45
N LEU A 336 -19.35 43.93 -9.73
CA LEU A 336 -18.62 42.95 -8.94
C LEU A 336 -18.24 43.43 -7.53
N SER A 337 -17.94 44.71 -7.35
CA SER A 337 -17.64 45.30 -6.03
C SER A 337 -18.87 45.40 -5.14
N SER A 338 -20.09 45.41 -5.70
CA SER A 338 -21.33 45.35 -4.92
C SER A 338 -21.48 44.07 -4.09
N LEU A 339 -20.72 43.01 -4.41
CA LEU A 339 -20.64 41.77 -3.63
C LEU A 339 -19.70 41.87 -2.42
N ASP A 340 -18.88 42.91 -2.29
CA ASP A 340 -17.87 43.01 -1.24
C ASP A 340 -18.48 43.07 0.18
N PRO A 341 -19.55 43.84 0.46
CA PRO A 341 -20.21 43.85 1.77
C PRO A 341 -20.70 42.47 2.22
N MET A 342 -21.14 41.66 1.25
CA MET A 342 -21.61 40.31 1.46
C MET A 342 -20.47 39.38 1.89
N PHE A 343 -19.30 39.47 1.25
CA PHE A 343 -18.11 38.72 1.67
C PHE A 343 -17.58 39.18 3.02
N GLU A 344 -17.56 40.48 3.29
CA GLU A 344 -17.13 41.05 4.56
C GLU A 344 -18.01 40.60 5.71
N ALA A 345 -19.34 40.57 5.51
CA ALA A 345 -20.29 40.07 6.49
C ALA A 345 -19.98 38.61 6.86
N THR A 346 -19.79 37.72 5.88
CA THR A 346 -19.42 36.32 6.15
C THR A 346 -18.09 36.19 6.88
N LEU A 347 -17.05 36.94 6.47
CA LEU A 347 -15.73 36.90 7.10
C LEU A 347 -15.73 37.43 8.54
N ARG A 348 -16.58 38.43 8.83
CA ARG A 348 -16.80 39.00 10.16
C ARG A 348 -17.55 38.02 11.05
N THR A 349 -18.66 37.45 10.59
CA THR A 349 -19.47 36.49 11.36
C THR A 349 -18.67 35.24 11.69
N THR A 350 -18.02 34.64 10.69
CA THR A 350 -17.20 33.43 10.86
C THR A 350 -15.95 33.70 11.72
N GLY A 351 -15.32 34.86 11.54
CA GLY A 351 -14.17 35.28 12.35
C GLY A 351 -14.55 35.55 13.81
N GLY A 352 -15.71 36.16 14.04
CA GLY A 352 -16.26 36.36 15.39
C GLY A 352 -16.52 35.04 16.10
N TRP A 353 -17.14 34.08 15.40
CA TRP A 353 -17.36 32.73 15.92
C TRP A 353 -16.04 32.02 16.26
N LEU A 354 -15.06 32.01 15.35
CA LEU A 354 -13.75 31.39 15.61
C LEU A 354 -13.04 32.01 16.82
N LYS A 355 -13.02 33.35 16.92
CA LYS A 355 -12.42 34.05 18.05
C LYS A 355 -13.12 33.73 19.37
N ALA A 356 -14.45 33.64 19.37
CA ALA A 356 -15.23 33.30 20.56
C ALA A 356 -14.98 31.85 21.00
N THR A 357 -15.04 30.89 20.08
CA THR A 357 -14.75 29.47 20.36
C THR A 357 -13.33 29.28 20.89
N TRP A 358 -12.34 29.94 20.29
CA TRP A 358 -10.95 29.87 20.75
C TRP A 358 -10.74 30.49 22.13
N ARG A 359 -11.38 31.63 22.41
CA ARG A 359 -11.37 32.24 23.75
C ARG A 359 -11.98 31.33 24.81
N ASN A 360 -13.11 30.70 24.50
CA ASN A 360 -13.74 29.73 25.40
C ASN A 360 -12.82 28.53 25.66
N TYR A 361 -12.25 27.93 24.60
CA TYR A 361 -11.31 26.82 24.71
C TYR A 361 -10.11 27.18 25.61
N LYS A 362 -9.49 28.36 25.39
CA LYS A 362 -8.41 28.86 26.25
C LYS A 362 -8.88 29.00 27.70
N GLY A 363 -9.98 29.72 27.96
CA GLY A 363 -10.48 29.94 29.32
C GLY A 363 -10.77 28.64 30.08
N THR A 364 -11.25 27.59 29.41
CA THR A 364 -11.50 26.29 30.05
C THR A 364 -10.25 25.46 30.35
N ARG A 365 -9.11 25.74 29.70
CA ARG A 365 -7.89 24.92 29.80
C ARG A 365 -6.65 25.68 30.24
N GLU A 366 -6.78 26.98 30.49
CA GLU A 366 -5.70 27.80 31.00
C GLU A 366 -5.38 27.39 32.43
N ARG A 367 -4.14 26.96 32.66
CA ARG A 367 -3.67 26.60 33.99
C ARG A 367 -3.71 27.85 34.85
N VAL A 368 -4.52 27.83 35.91
CA VAL A 368 -4.49 28.88 36.92
C VAL A 368 -3.13 28.80 37.62
N ILE A 369 -2.25 29.76 37.33
CA ILE A 369 -1.01 29.98 38.09
C ILE A 369 -1.40 30.93 39.23
N PRO A 370 -1.49 30.47 40.49
CA PRO A 370 -1.77 31.36 41.59
C PRO A 370 -0.64 32.39 41.69
N LEU A 371 -1.00 33.64 41.98
CA LEU A 371 -0.02 34.68 42.32
C LEU A 371 0.75 34.21 43.56
N LEU A 372 2.07 34.16 43.46
CA LEU A 372 2.93 33.94 44.61
C LEU A 372 2.65 35.05 45.62
N SER A 373 2.23 34.68 46.83
CA SER A 373 2.03 35.63 47.93
C SER A 373 3.30 36.47 48.12
N THR A 374 3.15 37.80 48.16
CA THR A 374 4.24 38.74 48.53
C THR A 374 4.67 38.61 49.98
N ARG A 375 3.92 37.86 50.80
CA ARG A 375 4.31 37.47 52.16
C ARG A 375 4.87 36.05 52.14
N ILE A 376 6.16 35.95 52.39
CA ILE A 376 6.88 34.68 52.62
C ILE A 376 6.54 34.23 54.06
N PRO A 377 5.89 33.08 54.27
CA PRO A 377 5.66 32.56 55.62
C PRO A 377 6.99 32.33 56.35
N ALA A 378 7.01 32.56 57.67
CA ALA A 378 8.21 32.32 58.48
C ALA A 378 8.65 30.84 58.31
N GLY A 379 9.85 30.63 57.76
CA GLY A 379 10.40 29.31 57.46
C GLY A 379 10.32 28.87 55.99
N ALA A 380 9.66 29.60 55.10
CA ALA A 380 9.57 29.24 53.68
C ALA A 380 10.89 29.43 52.90
N LEU A 381 11.88 30.13 53.47
CA LEU A 381 13.26 30.19 52.98
C LEU A 381 14.13 29.03 53.50
N ASN A 382 13.62 28.20 54.41
CA ASN A 382 14.35 27.08 54.99
C ASN A 382 14.01 25.81 54.22
N PHE A 383 14.82 25.46 53.23
CA PHE A 383 14.68 24.18 52.54
C PHE A 383 15.41 23.08 53.34
N ARG A 384 14.65 22.24 54.04
CA ARG A 384 15.21 21.06 54.72
C ARG A 384 15.50 19.98 53.69
N LEU A 385 16.75 19.54 53.61
CA LEU A 385 17.19 18.41 52.78
C LEU A 385 17.44 17.18 53.67
N PRO A 386 16.39 16.50 54.16
CA PRO A 386 16.55 15.39 55.11
C PRO A 386 17.39 14.24 54.55
N ASN A 387 17.44 14.09 53.23
CA ASN A 387 18.19 13.04 52.54
C ASN A 387 19.54 13.50 51.98
N ALA A 388 19.95 14.76 52.21
CA ALA A 388 21.27 15.24 51.77
C ALA A 388 22.39 14.79 52.71
N PHE A 389 22.09 14.44 53.96
CA PHE A 389 23.11 14.02 54.93
C PHE A 389 23.88 12.77 54.48
N PRO A 390 23.24 11.67 54.02
CA PRO A 390 23.97 10.53 53.46
C PRO A 390 24.80 10.89 52.22
N ALA A 391 24.25 11.70 51.30
CA ALA A 391 24.94 12.08 50.07
C ALA A 391 26.17 12.99 50.32
N LEU A 392 26.03 13.98 51.20
CA LEU A 392 27.12 14.88 51.59
C LEU A 392 28.15 14.15 52.45
N SER A 393 27.72 13.24 53.34
CA SER A 393 28.63 12.36 54.08
C SER A 393 29.41 11.45 53.15
N HIS A 394 28.80 10.94 52.09
CA HIS A 394 29.47 10.11 51.09
C HIS A 394 30.47 10.91 50.23
N ILE A 395 30.18 12.17 49.93
CA ILE A 395 31.10 13.08 49.21
C ILE A 395 32.30 13.45 50.09
N LEU A 396 32.08 13.78 51.36
CA LEU A 396 33.13 14.07 52.33
C LEU A 396 33.97 12.81 52.64
N ALA A 397 33.34 11.64 52.75
CA ALA A 397 34.04 10.38 52.90
C ALA A 397 34.89 10.05 51.66
N ASN A 398 34.38 10.30 50.45
CA ASN A 398 35.13 10.07 49.21
C ASN A 398 36.29 11.06 49.00
N GLN A 399 36.23 12.29 49.53
CA GLN A 399 37.35 13.22 49.51
C GLN A 399 38.50 12.81 50.45
N ALA A 400 38.25 11.95 51.45
CA ALA A 400 39.28 11.38 52.30
C ALA A 400 40.03 10.20 51.64
N PHE A 401 39.55 9.69 50.50
CA PHE A 401 40.20 8.62 49.73
C PHE A 401 40.88 9.17 48.48
N HIS A 402 41.93 9.98 48.69
CA HIS A 402 43.06 9.90 47.77
C HIS A 402 43.67 8.51 47.99
N VAL A 403 43.21 7.52 47.22
CA VAL A 403 43.87 6.21 47.22
C VAL A 403 45.18 6.40 46.50
N ASP A 404 46.26 6.60 47.26
CA ASP A 404 47.60 6.28 46.80
C ASP A 404 47.52 4.91 46.14
N THR A 405 47.66 4.89 44.82
CA THR A 405 47.65 3.64 44.07
C THR A 405 49.00 3.00 44.33
N VAL A 406 49.11 2.29 45.46
CA VAL A 406 50.25 1.42 45.73
C VAL A 406 50.28 0.42 44.58
N LYS A 407 51.31 0.52 43.71
CA LYS A 407 51.59 -0.49 42.69
C LYS A 407 51.95 -1.79 43.41
N ARG A 408 50.93 -2.61 43.69
CA ARG A 408 51.11 -3.95 44.26
C ARG A 408 51.66 -4.87 43.17
N THR A 409 52.59 -5.74 43.54
CA THR A 409 53.12 -6.73 42.61
C THR A 409 52.07 -7.83 42.34
N PRO A 410 52.10 -8.50 41.18
CA PRO A 410 51.18 -9.60 40.86
C PRO A 410 51.12 -10.69 41.95
N GLU A 411 52.25 -10.98 42.59
CA GLU A 411 52.34 -11.96 43.69
C GLU A 411 51.60 -11.53 44.96
N GLN A 412 51.61 -10.22 45.28
CA GLN A 412 50.86 -9.68 46.41
C GLN A 412 49.36 -9.73 46.16
N LEU A 413 48.91 -9.50 44.92
CA LEU A 413 47.51 -9.65 44.53
C LEU A 413 47.06 -11.11 44.57
N LEU A 414 47.91 -12.05 44.16
CA LEU A 414 47.65 -13.48 44.22
C LEU A 414 47.50 -13.97 45.66
N LYS A 415 48.43 -13.58 46.54
CA LYS A 415 48.38 -13.92 47.97
C LYS A 415 47.10 -13.37 48.64
N GLN A 416 46.73 -12.14 48.30
CA GLN A 416 45.53 -11.50 48.82
C GLN A 416 44.24 -12.15 48.30
N TYR A 417 44.25 -12.68 47.07
CA TYR A 417 43.17 -13.48 46.49
C TYR A 417 43.07 -14.87 47.13
N ASP A 418 44.20 -15.48 47.47
CA ASP A 418 44.26 -16.76 48.20
C ASP A 418 43.73 -16.64 49.63
N GLU A 419 44.12 -15.56 50.33
CA GLU A 419 43.70 -15.21 51.68
C GLU A 419 42.28 -14.62 51.75
N SER A 420 41.70 -14.20 50.63
CA SER A 420 40.35 -13.62 50.58
C SER A 420 39.28 -14.68 50.87
N ALA A 421 38.44 -14.41 51.89
CA ALA A 421 37.31 -15.25 52.30
C ALA A 421 36.06 -15.13 51.39
N ALA A 422 36.24 -14.79 50.10
CA ALA A 422 35.12 -14.76 49.15
C ALA A 422 34.53 -16.18 49.02
N SER A 423 33.21 -16.31 49.21
CA SER A 423 32.52 -17.61 49.23
C SER A 423 32.52 -18.35 47.89
N VAL A 424 32.81 -17.66 46.79
CA VAL A 424 32.91 -18.24 45.44
C VAL A 424 34.11 -17.64 44.73
N LYS A 425 35.15 -18.47 44.50
CA LYS A 425 36.34 -18.06 43.74
C LYS A 425 36.05 -18.15 42.22
N PRO A 426 36.52 -17.21 41.37
CA PRO A 426 36.41 -17.26 39.91
C PRO A 426 36.65 -18.63 39.25
N TYR A 427 37.66 -19.40 39.67
CA TYR A 427 37.92 -20.74 39.11
C TYR A 427 36.79 -21.75 39.38
N MET A 428 35.99 -21.55 40.43
CA MET A 428 34.85 -22.41 40.75
C MET A 428 33.72 -22.25 39.73
N TYR A 429 33.59 -21.07 39.10
CA TYR A 429 32.65 -20.87 38.00
C TYR A 429 33.08 -21.65 36.75
N ALA A 430 34.38 -21.63 36.41
CA ALA A 430 34.95 -22.43 35.32
C ALA A 430 34.76 -23.94 35.58
N ALA A 431 35.14 -24.43 36.76
CA ALA A 431 34.99 -25.84 37.13
C ALA A 431 33.53 -26.29 37.12
N ARG A 432 32.60 -25.44 37.59
CA ARG A 432 31.16 -25.73 37.55
C ARG A 432 30.64 -25.84 36.11
N SER A 433 31.10 -24.96 35.21
CA SER A 433 30.75 -25.00 33.79
C SER A 433 31.25 -26.29 33.13
N GLN A 434 32.52 -26.65 33.34
CA GLN A 434 33.09 -27.91 32.84
C GLN A 434 32.35 -29.15 33.37
N ILE A 435 32.00 -29.20 34.66
CA ILE A 435 31.21 -30.31 35.23
C ILE A 435 29.85 -30.41 34.56
N GLN A 436 29.19 -29.29 34.26
CA GLN A 436 27.89 -29.28 33.59
C GLN A 436 27.98 -29.79 32.15
N ILE A 437 29.01 -29.38 31.40
CA ILE A 437 29.27 -29.87 30.03
C ILE A 437 29.58 -31.36 30.04
N SER A 438 30.48 -31.80 30.92
CA SER A 438 30.85 -33.21 31.05
C SER A 438 29.65 -34.09 31.43
N ARG A 439 28.81 -33.63 32.37
CA ARG A 439 27.56 -34.32 32.73
C ARG A 439 26.58 -34.38 31.56
N TYR A 440 26.43 -33.29 30.82
CA TYR A 440 25.57 -33.27 29.63
C TYR A 440 26.08 -34.24 28.55
N HIS A 441 27.40 -34.29 28.34
CA HIS A 441 28.01 -35.27 27.44
C HIS A 441 27.70 -36.70 27.88
N ALA A 442 27.97 -37.06 29.14
CA ALA A 442 27.75 -38.42 29.65
C ALA A 442 26.28 -38.86 29.66
N THR A 443 25.34 -37.93 29.87
CA THR A 443 23.92 -38.25 30.00
C THR A 443 23.13 -38.18 28.70
N ILE A 444 23.54 -37.36 27.74
CA ILE A 444 22.76 -37.09 26.52
C ILE A 444 23.58 -37.36 25.25
N ILE A 445 24.78 -36.78 25.11
CA ILE A 445 25.54 -36.88 23.85
C ILE A 445 26.14 -38.27 23.65
N GLY A 446 26.79 -38.84 24.66
CA GLY A 446 27.38 -40.18 24.61
C GLY A 446 26.34 -41.24 24.24
N PRO A 447 25.23 -41.36 24.99
CA PRO A 447 24.16 -42.31 24.67
C PRO A 447 23.55 -42.10 23.28
N ALA A 448 23.46 -40.85 22.80
CA ALA A 448 22.93 -40.58 21.45
C ALA A 448 23.87 -41.03 20.33
N LYS A 449 25.18 -40.99 20.55
CA LYS A 449 26.19 -41.47 19.58
C LYS A 449 26.21 -42.99 19.49
N GLU A 450 26.04 -43.66 20.64
CA GLU A 450 26.10 -45.11 20.80
C GLU A 450 24.74 -45.81 20.59
N ASP A 451 23.66 -45.07 20.25
CA ASP A 451 22.32 -45.65 20.05
C ASP A 451 22.29 -46.64 18.87
N ASP A 452 21.76 -47.83 19.11
CA ASP A 452 21.67 -48.94 18.15
C ASP A 452 20.55 -48.79 17.10
N SER A 453 19.76 -47.70 17.15
CA SER A 453 18.71 -47.48 16.15
C SER A 453 19.31 -47.20 14.76
N LEU A 454 18.58 -47.45 13.68
CA LEU A 454 19.07 -47.24 12.32
C LEU A 454 18.03 -46.54 11.44
N GLY A 455 18.50 -45.86 10.39
CA GLY A 455 17.67 -45.22 9.38
C GLY A 455 16.81 -44.09 9.92
N HIS A 456 15.55 -44.01 9.46
CA HIS A 456 14.66 -42.89 9.74
C HIS A 456 14.44 -42.60 11.23
N ALA A 457 14.40 -43.62 12.09
CA ALA A 457 14.19 -43.44 13.52
C ALA A 457 15.41 -42.79 14.21
N ARG A 458 16.63 -43.16 13.79
CA ARG A 458 17.88 -42.58 14.30
C ARG A 458 17.99 -41.09 13.93
N ILE A 459 17.61 -40.74 12.70
CA ILE A 459 17.60 -39.35 12.22
C ILE A 459 16.74 -38.45 13.12
N LEU A 460 15.52 -38.90 13.47
CA LEU A 460 14.61 -38.11 14.30
C LEU A 460 15.15 -37.90 15.73
N LYS A 461 15.78 -38.92 16.32
CA LYS A 461 16.41 -38.79 17.65
C LYS A 461 17.62 -37.87 17.62
N LEU A 462 18.50 -38.01 16.62
CA LEU A 462 19.69 -37.18 16.48
C LEU A 462 19.32 -35.71 16.25
N GLU A 463 18.28 -35.41 15.47
CA GLU A 463 17.77 -34.04 15.30
C GLU A 463 17.39 -33.40 16.64
N GLU A 464 16.69 -34.15 17.50
CA GLU A 464 16.27 -33.64 18.81
C GLU A 464 17.47 -33.29 19.69
N VAL A 465 18.50 -34.13 19.68
CA VAL A 465 19.75 -33.93 20.42
C VAL A 465 20.53 -32.74 19.86
N ILE A 466 20.66 -32.63 18.54
CA ILE A 466 21.31 -31.51 17.84
C ILE A 466 20.63 -30.19 18.21
N ARG A 467 19.30 -30.13 18.14
CA ARG A 467 18.52 -28.94 18.50
C ARG A 467 18.75 -28.52 19.96
N ASN A 468 18.83 -29.49 20.88
CA ASN A 468 19.14 -29.22 22.28
C ASN A 468 20.60 -28.74 22.48
N CYS A 469 21.55 -29.24 21.68
CA CYS A 469 22.95 -28.78 21.69
C CYS A 469 23.05 -27.33 21.20
N ILE A 470 22.41 -26.98 20.09
CA ILE A 470 22.37 -25.61 19.55
C ILE A 470 21.82 -24.64 20.61
N HIS A 471 20.69 -24.99 21.24
CA HIS A 471 20.10 -24.15 22.28
C HIS A 471 21.05 -23.91 23.46
N ARG A 472 21.81 -24.92 23.88
CA ARG A 472 22.83 -24.78 24.93
C ARG A 472 23.99 -23.89 24.51
N ILE A 473 24.50 -24.03 23.29
CA ILE A 473 25.58 -23.16 22.77
C ILE A 473 25.13 -21.70 22.77
N GLN A 474 23.88 -21.41 22.40
CA GLN A 474 23.35 -20.04 22.39
C GLN A 474 23.07 -19.46 23.78
N THR A 475 22.63 -20.29 24.73
CA THR A 475 22.22 -19.85 26.08
C THR A 475 23.36 -19.89 27.09
N SER A 476 24.49 -20.50 26.75
CA SER A 476 25.67 -20.46 27.59
C SER A 476 26.16 -19.01 27.72
N PRO A 477 26.34 -18.47 28.94
CA PRO A 477 27.04 -17.21 29.12
C PRO A 477 28.43 -17.31 28.48
N GLU A 478 29.00 -16.18 28.01
CA GLU A 478 30.34 -16.10 27.41
C GLU A 478 31.36 -16.88 28.25
N GLY A 479 31.56 -18.15 27.88
CA GLY A 479 32.33 -19.13 28.60
C GLY A 479 33.73 -19.25 27.99
N HIS A 480 34.59 -20.01 28.66
CA HIS A 480 35.96 -20.21 28.20
C HIS A 480 35.96 -20.79 26.77
N PRO A 481 36.84 -20.32 25.87
CA PRO A 481 36.88 -20.77 24.48
C PRO A 481 37.02 -22.29 24.29
N ASP A 482 37.71 -22.98 25.21
CA ASP A 482 37.89 -24.43 25.20
C ASP A 482 36.57 -25.19 25.42
N GLU A 483 35.75 -24.75 26.37
CA GLU A 483 34.44 -25.34 26.66
C GLU A 483 33.49 -25.23 25.46
N LYS A 484 33.47 -24.06 24.82
CA LYS A 484 32.67 -23.81 23.61
C LYS A 484 33.16 -24.64 22.43
N SER A 485 34.48 -24.79 22.30
CA SER A 485 35.12 -25.62 21.27
C SER A 485 34.75 -27.09 21.39
N GLN A 486 34.70 -27.64 22.60
CA GLN A 486 34.26 -29.01 22.84
C GLN A 486 32.78 -29.22 22.46
N MET A 487 31.91 -28.27 22.79
CA MET A 487 30.49 -28.36 22.44
C MET A 487 30.26 -28.28 20.92
N LEU A 488 31.00 -27.42 20.21
CA LEU A 488 30.95 -27.30 18.75
C LEU A 488 31.46 -28.59 18.08
N LEU A 489 32.53 -29.20 18.60
CA LEU A 489 33.01 -30.49 18.11
C LEU A 489 31.95 -31.59 18.28
N HIS A 490 31.32 -31.67 19.46
CA HIS A 490 30.22 -32.63 19.68
C HIS A 490 29.02 -32.42 18.76
N LEU A 491 28.67 -31.16 18.50
CA LEU A 491 27.60 -30.81 17.57
C LEU A 491 27.89 -31.33 16.15
N MET A 492 29.12 -31.13 15.67
CA MET A 492 29.50 -31.60 14.32
C MET A 492 29.62 -33.12 14.25
N GLU A 493 30.09 -33.81 15.30
CA GLU A 493 30.07 -35.28 15.32
C GLU A 493 28.64 -35.84 15.27
N LEU A 494 27.70 -35.23 16.00
CA LEU A 494 26.28 -35.60 15.92
C LEU A 494 25.71 -35.33 14.52
N TRP A 495 26.16 -34.26 13.87
CA TRP A 495 25.78 -33.96 12.50
C TRP A 495 26.37 -34.97 11.49
N VAL A 496 27.60 -35.44 11.66
CA VAL A 496 28.16 -36.51 10.82
C VAL A 496 27.30 -37.77 10.91
N LEU A 497 26.89 -38.15 12.13
CA LEU A 497 26.01 -39.32 12.33
C LEU A 497 24.64 -39.14 11.66
N ILE A 498 24.02 -37.96 11.75
CA ILE A 498 22.72 -37.72 11.10
C ILE A 498 22.85 -37.67 9.58
N ASP A 499 23.97 -37.15 9.03
CA ASP A 499 24.27 -37.12 7.60
C ASP A 499 24.47 -38.53 7.03
N MET A 500 25.24 -39.38 7.72
CA MET A 500 25.44 -40.78 7.30
C MET A 500 24.11 -41.55 7.20
N GLU A 501 23.25 -41.42 8.21
CA GLU A 501 21.93 -42.07 8.20
C GLU A 501 20.99 -41.46 7.15
N ALA A 502 21.05 -40.14 6.94
CA ALA A 502 20.25 -39.46 5.93
C ALA A 502 20.66 -39.87 4.52
N VAL A 503 21.96 -39.97 4.23
CA VAL A 503 22.51 -40.46 2.96
C VAL A 503 22.12 -41.91 2.71
N ALA A 504 22.19 -42.77 3.74
CA ALA A 504 21.75 -44.16 3.62
C ALA A 504 20.24 -44.28 3.30
N CYS A 505 19.41 -43.40 3.87
CA CYS A 505 17.97 -43.35 3.60
C CYS A 505 17.61 -42.66 2.27
N TYR A 506 18.42 -41.69 1.84
CA TYR A 506 18.18 -40.84 0.68
C TYR A 506 19.49 -40.73 -0.14
N PRO A 507 19.82 -41.74 -0.96
CA PRO A 507 21.10 -41.78 -1.69
C PRO A 507 21.36 -40.56 -2.58
N LEU A 508 20.29 -39.91 -3.07
CA LEU A 508 20.36 -38.67 -3.85
C LEU A 508 21.09 -37.52 -3.09
N LEU A 509 21.14 -37.54 -1.75
CA LEU A 509 21.88 -36.56 -0.96
C LEU A 509 23.39 -36.59 -1.23
N GLU A 510 23.95 -37.69 -1.75
CA GLU A 510 25.38 -37.77 -2.07
C GLU A 510 25.79 -36.76 -3.14
N ASP A 511 24.88 -36.44 -4.07
CA ASP A 511 25.10 -35.52 -5.18
C ASP A 511 25.12 -34.04 -4.76
N TYR A 512 24.65 -33.71 -3.55
CA TYR A 512 24.53 -32.34 -3.06
C TYR A 512 25.57 -32.03 -1.98
N HIS A 513 26.07 -30.79 -2.00
CA HIS A 513 27.00 -30.32 -1.00
C HIS A 513 26.28 -30.14 0.35
N PRO A 514 26.85 -30.63 1.47
CA PRO A 514 26.20 -30.60 2.79
C PRO A 514 26.05 -29.18 3.37
N GLY A 515 26.71 -28.19 2.78
CA GLY A 515 26.65 -26.78 3.21
C GLY A 515 27.73 -26.38 4.21
N PHE A 516 28.64 -27.30 4.56
CA PHE A 516 29.79 -27.05 5.44
C PHE A 516 31.09 -27.19 4.66
N SER A 517 32.03 -26.28 4.90
CA SER A 517 33.39 -26.38 4.37
C SER A 517 34.26 -27.28 5.25
N ASP A 518 35.33 -27.83 4.67
CA ASP A 518 36.32 -28.68 5.36
C ASP A 518 37.16 -27.92 6.40
N ASP A 519 37.28 -26.60 6.25
CA ASP A 519 37.94 -25.69 7.18
C ASP A 519 37.02 -25.15 8.30
N LEU A 520 35.75 -25.58 8.36
CA LEU A 520 34.76 -25.06 9.32
C LEU A 520 35.26 -25.12 10.79
N LEU A 521 35.97 -26.20 11.14
CA LEU A 521 36.46 -26.46 12.49
C LEU A 521 37.82 -25.81 12.80
N ASP A 522 38.49 -25.14 11.85
CA ASP A 522 39.79 -24.48 12.07
C ASP A 522 39.84 -23.49 13.26
N PRO A 523 38.76 -22.74 13.58
CA PRO A 523 38.81 -21.75 14.66
C PRO A 523 38.76 -22.33 16.08
N ILE A 524 38.39 -23.61 16.24
CA ILE A 524 38.13 -24.19 17.57
C ILE A 524 39.44 -24.38 18.37
N GLN A 525 39.39 -24.10 19.67
CA GLN A 525 40.53 -24.16 20.57
C GLN A 525 40.50 -25.46 21.39
N LEU A 526 41.25 -26.48 20.96
CA LEU A 526 41.30 -27.79 21.61
C LEU A 526 42.59 -27.97 22.42
N LEU A 527 42.47 -28.52 23.62
CA LEU A 527 43.59 -28.68 24.57
C LEU A 527 44.16 -30.11 24.61
N SER A 528 43.46 -31.09 24.02
CA SER A 528 43.84 -32.50 24.08
C SER A 528 44.08 -33.10 22.69
N LEU A 529 45.05 -34.02 22.59
CA LEU A 529 45.32 -34.78 21.35
C LEU A 529 44.10 -35.62 20.92
N SER A 530 43.33 -36.12 21.89
CA SER A 530 42.11 -36.90 21.64
C SER A 530 41.06 -36.07 20.91
N ASP A 531 40.81 -34.84 21.39
CA ASP A 531 39.85 -33.95 20.74
C ASP A 531 40.33 -33.51 19.35
N MET A 532 41.63 -33.24 19.19
CA MET A 532 42.21 -32.91 17.87
C MET A 532 42.07 -34.07 16.87
N SER A 533 42.20 -35.32 17.33
CA SER A 533 42.00 -36.50 16.48
C SER A 533 40.54 -36.64 16.03
N ARG A 534 39.59 -36.43 16.94
CA ARG A 534 38.15 -36.41 16.63
C ARG A 534 37.76 -35.29 15.67
N ALA A 535 38.33 -34.10 15.84
CA ALA A 535 38.12 -32.99 14.91
C ALA A 535 38.66 -33.31 13.50
N LYS A 536 39.79 -34.03 13.42
CA LYS A 536 40.31 -34.53 12.15
C LYS A 536 39.36 -35.53 11.49
N GLU A 537 38.76 -36.46 12.24
CA GLU A 537 37.78 -37.41 11.69
C GLU A 537 36.57 -36.70 11.06
N VAL A 538 36.06 -35.66 11.72
CA VAL A 538 34.97 -34.83 11.17
C VAL A 538 35.42 -34.12 9.88
N ARG A 539 36.64 -33.56 9.87
CA ARG A 539 37.21 -32.93 8.67
C ARG A 539 37.37 -33.93 7.52
N ASP A 540 37.90 -35.12 7.79
CA ASP A 540 38.10 -36.17 6.80
C ASP A 540 36.74 -36.62 6.21
N TYR A 541 35.68 -36.69 7.04
CA TYR A 541 34.31 -36.94 6.58
C TYR A 541 33.79 -35.83 5.66
N LEU A 542 33.91 -34.56 6.07
CA LEU A 542 33.49 -33.42 5.26
C LEU A 542 34.24 -33.37 3.93
N CYS A 543 35.56 -33.58 3.93
CA CYS A 543 36.37 -33.70 2.73
C CYS A 543 35.87 -34.84 1.82
N SER A 544 35.62 -36.02 2.38
CA SER A 544 35.10 -37.18 1.63
C SER A 544 33.74 -36.87 0.98
N ARG A 545 32.79 -36.32 1.75
CA ARG A 545 31.49 -35.88 1.22
C ARG A 545 31.69 -34.84 0.12
N SER A 546 32.60 -33.89 0.35
CA SER A 546 32.94 -32.81 -0.57
C SER A 546 33.65 -33.27 -1.87
N CYS A 547 34.27 -34.45 -1.87
CA CYS A 547 34.93 -35.03 -3.04
C CYS A 547 34.06 -36.05 -3.79
N ALA A 548 33.06 -36.64 -3.12
CA ALA A 548 32.21 -37.69 -3.67
C ALA A 548 31.25 -37.19 -4.76
N HIS A 549 30.97 -35.89 -4.84
CA HIS A 549 29.99 -35.37 -5.78
C HIS A 549 30.51 -35.30 -7.23
N ARG A 550 29.73 -35.84 -8.16
CA ARG A 550 30.02 -35.90 -9.60
C ARG A 550 29.54 -34.63 -10.32
N GLY A 551 30.36 -33.56 -10.28
CA GLY A 551 30.26 -32.46 -11.27
C GLY A 551 29.32 -31.27 -10.96
N MET A 552 28.64 -31.22 -9.81
CA MET A 552 27.83 -30.06 -9.38
C MET A 552 28.49 -29.28 -8.24
N HIS A 553 29.57 -28.55 -8.55
CA HIS A 553 30.53 -28.06 -7.55
C HIS A 553 30.02 -27.10 -6.44
N PHE A 554 28.77 -26.62 -6.45
CA PHE A 554 28.30 -25.63 -5.46
C PHE A 554 26.81 -25.67 -5.11
N ARG A 555 26.09 -26.77 -5.40
CA ARG A 555 24.65 -26.83 -5.14
C ARG A 555 24.32 -27.50 -3.81
N THR A 556 23.35 -26.93 -3.10
CA THR A 556 22.86 -27.43 -1.82
C THR A 556 21.38 -27.81 -1.91
N ILE A 557 20.87 -28.54 -0.91
CA ILE A 557 19.43 -28.81 -0.80
C ILE A 557 18.60 -27.57 -0.43
N PHE A 558 19.25 -26.42 -0.22
CA PHE A 558 18.63 -25.14 0.16
C PHE A 558 18.56 -24.15 -0.99
N ASP A 559 19.07 -24.51 -2.17
CA ASP A 559 19.03 -23.68 -3.36
C ASP A 559 17.60 -23.52 -3.89
N ASP A 560 17.32 -22.40 -4.54
CA ASP A 560 16.02 -22.13 -5.16
C ASP A 560 15.62 -23.24 -6.16
N PRO A 561 14.31 -23.51 -6.32
CA PRO A 561 13.83 -24.54 -7.24
C PRO A 561 14.37 -24.35 -8.67
N SER A 562 14.95 -25.42 -9.20
CA SER A 562 15.49 -25.50 -10.56
C SER A 562 15.53 -26.97 -10.99
N ASP A 563 15.72 -27.25 -12.28
CA ASP A 563 15.68 -28.64 -12.81
C ASP A 563 16.61 -29.61 -12.06
N ASN A 564 17.72 -29.08 -11.53
CA ASN A 564 18.74 -29.83 -10.81
C ASN A 564 18.68 -29.64 -9.28
N CYS A 565 17.57 -29.14 -8.72
CA CYS A 565 17.41 -29.08 -7.27
C CYS A 565 17.01 -30.45 -6.72
N PHE A 566 17.32 -30.69 -5.44
CA PHE A 566 17.03 -31.97 -4.77
C PHE A 566 15.56 -32.35 -4.89
N ALA A 567 14.67 -31.40 -4.63
CA ALA A 567 13.24 -31.66 -4.63
C ALA A 567 12.70 -32.08 -6.02
N ALA A 568 13.20 -31.48 -7.10
CA ALA A 568 12.79 -31.82 -8.46
C ALA A 568 13.28 -33.21 -8.86
N ARG A 569 14.56 -33.52 -8.60
CA ARG A 569 15.13 -34.85 -8.89
C ARG A 569 14.52 -35.96 -8.03
N TYR A 570 14.32 -35.69 -6.75
CA TYR A 570 13.67 -36.66 -5.85
C TYR A 570 12.25 -36.98 -6.33
N PHE A 571 11.50 -35.96 -6.75
CA PHE A 571 10.16 -36.14 -7.28
C PHE A 571 10.18 -37.04 -8.52
N ASP A 572 11.04 -36.75 -9.50
CA ASP A 572 11.11 -37.49 -10.76
C ASP A 572 11.64 -38.93 -10.61
N GLU A 573 12.62 -39.14 -9.73
CA GLU A 573 13.34 -40.42 -9.62
C GLU A 573 12.77 -41.36 -8.54
N TYR A 574 12.12 -40.84 -7.49
CA TYR A 574 11.78 -41.62 -6.28
C TYR A 574 10.34 -41.43 -5.72
N ASP A 575 9.54 -40.44 -6.13
CA ASP A 575 8.25 -40.10 -5.48
C ASP A 575 7.00 -40.50 -6.30
N GLU A 576 6.76 -41.81 -6.49
CA GLU A 576 5.55 -42.32 -7.18
C GLU A 576 4.25 -41.77 -6.56
N ALA A 577 4.15 -41.73 -5.23
CA ALA A 577 2.98 -41.22 -4.55
C ALA A 577 2.83 -39.68 -4.66
N GLY A 578 3.89 -38.98 -5.05
CA GLY A 578 3.87 -37.57 -5.44
C GLY A 578 3.31 -37.38 -6.85
N HIS A 579 3.64 -38.28 -7.79
CA HIS A 579 3.04 -38.28 -9.13
C HIS A 579 1.53 -38.50 -9.09
N ASP A 580 1.06 -39.47 -8.29
CA ASP A 580 -0.38 -39.71 -8.09
C ASP A 580 -1.10 -38.48 -7.53
N LEU A 581 -0.48 -37.82 -6.54
CA LEU A 581 -1.03 -36.59 -5.94
C LEU A 581 -1.06 -35.44 -6.96
N ARG A 582 -0.04 -35.30 -7.80
CA ARG A 582 -0.02 -34.29 -8.86
C ARG A 582 -1.19 -34.51 -9.83
N HIS A 583 -1.43 -35.74 -10.25
CA HIS A 583 -2.57 -36.08 -11.10
C HIS A 583 -3.91 -35.76 -10.43
N GLU A 584 -4.08 -36.09 -9.14
CA GLU A 584 -5.28 -35.73 -8.37
C GLU A 584 -5.52 -34.21 -8.33
N ILE A 585 -4.47 -33.43 -8.06
CA ILE A 585 -4.54 -31.96 -8.01
C ILE A 585 -4.87 -31.37 -9.38
N GLU A 586 -4.27 -31.89 -10.46
CA GLU A 586 -4.52 -31.42 -11.83
C GLU A 586 -5.95 -31.74 -12.30
N ASP A 587 -6.50 -32.91 -11.95
CA ASP A 587 -7.89 -33.29 -12.27
C ASP A 587 -8.92 -32.44 -11.50
N ASP A 588 -8.69 -32.22 -10.19
CA ASP A 588 -9.51 -31.32 -9.38
C ASP A 588 -9.43 -29.87 -9.91
N ALA A 589 -8.23 -29.41 -10.30
CA ALA A 589 -8.04 -28.10 -10.91
C ALA A 589 -8.82 -27.96 -12.23
N ASN A 590 -8.80 -28.98 -13.09
CA ASN A 590 -9.55 -28.97 -14.34
C ASN A 590 -11.08 -28.94 -14.09
N THR A 591 -11.55 -29.74 -13.14
CA THR A 591 -12.97 -29.74 -12.74
C THR A 591 -13.41 -28.38 -12.18
N GLN A 592 -12.59 -27.76 -11.33
CA GLN A 592 -12.86 -26.43 -10.77
C GLN A 592 -12.84 -25.34 -11.85
N ARG A 593 -11.93 -25.45 -12.82
CA ARG A 593 -11.87 -24.55 -13.96
C ARG A 593 -13.16 -24.60 -14.78
N THR A 594 -13.61 -25.78 -15.20
CA THR A 594 -14.85 -25.93 -15.99
C THR A 594 -16.07 -25.41 -15.21
N ARG A 595 -16.16 -25.68 -13.91
CA ARG A 595 -17.21 -25.12 -13.06
C ARG A 595 -17.16 -23.59 -13.00
N LYS A 596 -15.96 -23.01 -12.98
CA LYS A 596 -15.78 -21.55 -12.98
C LYS A 596 -16.15 -20.92 -14.32
N GLU A 597 -15.83 -21.58 -15.44
CA GLU A 597 -16.24 -21.16 -16.78
C GLU A 597 -17.77 -21.08 -16.89
N ALA A 598 -18.48 -22.11 -16.42
CA ALA A 598 -19.95 -22.10 -16.38
C ALA A 598 -20.53 -21.01 -15.45
N GLU A 599 -19.94 -20.80 -14.27
CA GLU A 599 -20.36 -19.71 -13.36
C GLU A 599 -20.17 -18.33 -14.00
N TRP A 600 -19.08 -18.14 -14.76
CA TRP A 600 -18.81 -16.89 -15.47
C TRP A 600 -19.84 -16.64 -16.59
N GLU A 601 -20.20 -17.67 -17.35
CA GLU A 601 -21.19 -17.57 -18.42
C GLU A 601 -22.57 -17.18 -17.86
N GLU A 602 -23.05 -17.89 -16.83
CA GLU A 602 -24.34 -17.61 -16.16
C GLU A 602 -24.40 -16.16 -15.63
N LYS A 603 -23.34 -15.72 -14.94
CA LYS A 603 -23.30 -14.36 -14.37
C LYS A 603 -23.13 -13.28 -15.44
N SER A 604 -22.47 -13.57 -16.55
CA SER A 604 -22.35 -12.66 -17.69
C SER A 604 -23.71 -12.42 -18.34
N GLU A 605 -24.48 -13.48 -18.58
CA GLU A 605 -25.83 -13.40 -19.14
C GLU A 605 -26.78 -12.63 -18.22
N LEU A 606 -26.79 -12.97 -16.92
CA LEU A 606 -27.61 -12.28 -15.92
C LEU A 606 -27.26 -10.78 -15.84
N HIS A 607 -25.97 -10.45 -15.87
CA HIS A 607 -25.53 -9.06 -15.88
C HIS A 607 -26.00 -8.32 -17.13
N ALA A 608 -25.86 -8.93 -18.32
CA ALA A 608 -26.32 -8.35 -19.57
C ALA A 608 -27.85 -8.12 -19.57
N GLU A 609 -28.64 -9.05 -19.04
CA GLU A 609 -30.10 -8.90 -18.92
C GLU A 609 -30.49 -7.73 -18.01
N ILE A 610 -29.85 -7.61 -16.84
CA ILE A 610 -30.13 -6.52 -15.88
C ILE A 610 -29.71 -5.17 -16.45
N VAL A 611 -28.58 -5.11 -17.15
CA VAL A 611 -28.11 -3.89 -17.83
C VAL A 611 -29.11 -3.47 -18.91
N ARG A 612 -29.62 -4.41 -19.71
CA ARG A 612 -30.64 -4.12 -20.71
C ARG A 612 -31.92 -3.56 -20.08
N LYS A 613 -32.44 -4.20 -19.03
CA LYS A 613 -33.62 -3.70 -18.28
C LYS A 613 -33.37 -2.31 -17.72
N ARG A 614 -32.21 -2.07 -17.12
CA ARG A 614 -31.80 -0.76 -16.59
C ARG A 614 -31.85 0.31 -17.68
N ASP A 615 -31.35 0.01 -18.87
CA ASP A 615 -31.27 0.96 -19.97
C ASP A 615 -32.64 1.29 -20.57
N GLU A 616 -33.61 0.40 -20.42
CA GLU A 616 -35.03 0.61 -20.78
C GLU A 616 -35.80 1.39 -19.69
N THR A 617 -35.36 1.37 -18.44
CA THR A 617 -35.99 2.10 -17.31
C THR A 617 -35.54 3.56 -17.26
N ALA A 618 -36.47 4.49 -17.02
CA ALA A 618 -36.15 5.90 -16.78
C ALA A 618 -36.01 6.24 -15.29
N CYS A 619 -35.09 7.15 -14.96
CA CYS A 619 -34.93 7.70 -13.62
C CYS A 619 -35.59 9.09 -13.54
N PHE A 620 -36.64 9.24 -12.72
CA PHE A 620 -37.42 10.48 -12.62
C PHE A 620 -36.96 11.40 -11.48
N TYR A 621 -37.02 12.71 -11.73
CA TYR A 621 -36.75 13.76 -10.74
C TYR A 621 -37.95 14.71 -10.69
N ASP A 622 -38.42 15.01 -9.48
CA ASP A 622 -39.51 15.95 -9.19
C ASP A 622 -38.95 17.35 -8.93
N GLU A 623 -39.64 18.39 -9.39
CA GLU A 623 -39.31 19.78 -9.04
C GLU A 623 -39.90 20.16 -7.68
N VAL A 624 -39.07 20.68 -6.77
CA VAL A 624 -39.48 21.15 -5.43
C VAL A 624 -38.97 22.57 -5.18
N PRO A 625 -39.60 23.40 -4.33
CA PRO A 625 -39.13 24.78 -4.11
C PRO A 625 -37.71 24.85 -3.53
N HIS A 626 -36.88 25.74 -4.08
CA HIS A 626 -35.49 25.94 -3.67
C HIS A 626 -35.39 26.62 -2.30
N ARG A 627 -34.49 26.13 -1.44
CA ARG A 627 -34.40 26.56 -0.03
C ARG A 627 -33.99 28.03 0.16
N TRP A 628 -33.18 28.58 -0.74
CA TRP A 628 -32.51 29.89 -0.54
C TRP A 628 -32.96 30.98 -1.51
N VAL A 629 -33.73 30.63 -2.54
CA VAL A 629 -34.12 31.57 -3.60
C VAL A 629 -35.64 31.45 -3.80
N PRO A 630 -36.41 32.44 -3.33
CA PRO A 630 -37.86 32.46 -3.52
C PRO A 630 -38.22 32.43 -5.02
N GLY A 631 -39.19 31.59 -5.39
CA GLY A 631 -39.69 31.49 -6.76
C GLY A 631 -38.91 30.56 -7.70
N VAL A 632 -37.91 29.82 -7.21
CA VAL A 632 -37.10 28.88 -8.00
C VAL A 632 -37.36 27.44 -7.53
N THR A 633 -37.39 26.47 -8.44
CA THR A 633 -37.47 25.04 -8.14
C THR A 633 -36.09 24.36 -8.21
N GLU A 634 -35.86 23.35 -7.37
CA GLU A 634 -34.75 22.40 -7.38
C GLU A 634 -35.28 21.02 -7.79
N THR A 635 -34.52 20.25 -8.54
CA THR A 635 -34.90 18.88 -8.93
C THR A 635 -34.45 17.88 -7.86
N LYS A 636 -35.39 17.17 -7.24
CA LYS A 636 -35.14 16.06 -6.31
C LYS A 636 -35.48 14.72 -6.95
N HIS A 637 -34.62 13.74 -6.73
CA HIS A 637 -34.84 12.38 -7.20
C HIS A 637 -36.07 11.73 -6.52
N ARG A 638 -36.91 11.05 -7.31
CA ARG A 638 -38.10 10.33 -6.78
C ARG A 638 -37.68 8.97 -6.21
N HIS A 639 -38.11 8.67 -4.99
CA HIS A 639 -37.91 7.37 -4.35
C HIS A 639 -39.25 6.65 -4.14
N PRO A 640 -39.34 5.33 -4.37
CA PRO A 640 -38.31 4.38 -4.85
C PRO A 640 -38.00 4.54 -6.35
N CYS A 641 -36.84 4.06 -6.80
CA CYS A 641 -36.40 4.17 -8.19
C CYS A 641 -35.81 2.86 -8.69
N GLU A 642 -36.57 2.18 -9.55
CA GLU A 642 -36.21 0.89 -10.14
C GLU A 642 -34.88 0.94 -10.91
N TRP A 643 -34.58 2.06 -11.59
CA TRP A 643 -33.30 2.24 -12.27
C TRP A 643 -32.10 2.10 -11.31
N HIS A 644 -32.20 2.69 -10.11
CA HIS A 644 -31.15 2.59 -9.10
C HIS A 644 -31.06 1.19 -8.50
N ASP A 645 -32.19 0.50 -8.34
CA ASP A 645 -32.22 -0.88 -7.85
C ASP A 645 -31.59 -1.85 -8.85
N LEU A 646 -31.92 -1.75 -10.14
CA LEU A 646 -31.32 -2.53 -11.22
C LEU A 646 -29.82 -2.26 -11.34
N ARG A 647 -29.40 -0.98 -11.27
CA ARG A 647 -27.98 -0.61 -11.28
C ARG A 647 -27.22 -1.20 -10.09
N ASN A 648 -27.76 -1.11 -8.89
CA ASN A 648 -27.14 -1.66 -7.69
C ASN A 648 -27.06 -3.19 -7.78
N THR A 649 -28.10 -3.83 -8.31
CA THR A 649 -28.13 -5.27 -8.55
C THR A 649 -27.00 -5.67 -9.51
N ALA A 650 -26.91 -5.04 -10.69
CA ALA A 650 -25.83 -5.28 -11.65
C ALA A 650 -24.44 -5.09 -11.04
N ARG A 651 -24.22 -4.00 -10.29
CA ARG A 651 -22.94 -3.70 -9.64
C ARG A 651 -22.55 -4.71 -8.54
N ASN A 652 -23.53 -5.38 -7.95
CA ASN A 652 -23.33 -6.36 -6.89
C ASN A 652 -23.10 -7.78 -7.44
N ILE A 653 -23.29 -8.01 -8.74
CA ILE A 653 -22.89 -9.26 -9.38
C ILE A 653 -21.37 -9.31 -9.38
N ARG A 654 -20.84 -10.28 -8.64
CA ARG A 654 -19.41 -10.49 -8.50
C ARG A 654 -19.05 -11.94 -8.76
N ILE A 655 -17.85 -12.13 -9.28
CA ILE A 655 -17.25 -13.43 -9.49
C ILE A 655 -15.87 -13.46 -8.83
N ARG A 656 -15.59 -14.54 -8.12
CA ARG A 656 -14.27 -14.78 -7.52
C ARG A 656 -13.42 -15.56 -8.50
N ILE A 657 -12.17 -15.14 -8.70
CA ILE A 657 -11.23 -15.75 -9.64
C ILE A 657 -10.96 -17.23 -9.29
N PHE A 658 -10.55 -17.98 -10.32
CA PHE A 658 -9.91 -19.28 -10.18
C PHE A 658 -8.41 -19.11 -10.42
N GLU A 659 -7.59 -19.60 -9.51
CA GLU A 659 -6.14 -19.59 -9.62
C GLU A 659 -5.66 -21.04 -9.66
N HIS A 660 -4.91 -21.41 -10.70
CA HIS A 660 -4.37 -22.76 -10.85
C HIS A 660 -3.51 -23.12 -9.62
N PRO A 661 -3.66 -24.31 -9.03
CA PRO A 661 -3.00 -24.67 -7.77
C PRO A 661 -1.48 -24.81 -7.90
N LEU A 662 -0.96 -25.20 -9.07
CA LEU A 662 0.46 -25.41 -9.30
C LEU A 662 1.10 -24.28 -10.12
N PRO A 663 2.35 -23.87 -9.78
CA PRO A 663 3.19 -23.01 -10.61
C PRO A 663 3.32 -23.53 -12.04
N SER A 664 3.37 -22.63 -13.02
CA SER A 664 3.60 -22.99 -14.43
C SER A 664 5.05 -23.37 -14.72
N TYR A 665 5.99 -22.98 -13.84
CA TYR A 665 7.38 -23.39 -13.93
C TYR A 665 7.55 -24.78 -13.30
N GLU A 666 7.91 -25.76 -14.12
CA GLU A 666 7.95 -27.17 -13.73
C GLU A 666 8.80 -27.45 -12.47
N PRO A 667 10.01 -26.88 -12.30
CA PRO A 667 10.77 -27.09 -11.05
C PRO A 667 10.07 -26.56 -9.79
N ASP A 668 9.37 -25.42 -9.88
CA ASP A 668 8.58 -24.90 -8.76
C ASP A 668 7.43 -25.86 -8.43
N ALA A 669 6.75 -26.41 -9.44
CA ALA A 669 5.67 -27.38 -9.26
C ALA A 669 6.15 -28.68 -8.62
N LYS A 670 7.26 -29.26 -9.11
CA LYS A 670 7.87 -30.47 -8.54
C LYS A 670 8.34 -30.24 -7.10
N ALA A 671 8.99 -29.10 -6.84
CA ALA A 671 9.42 -28.74 -5.49
C ALA A 671 8.22 -28.53 -4.54
N ALA A 672 7.11 -27.97 -5.03
CA ALA A 672 5.88 -27.86 -4.27
C ALA A 672 5.31 -29.24 -3.89
N MET A 673 5.29 -30.20 -4.82
CA MET A 673 4.82 -31.57 -4.56
C MET A 673 5.66 -32.27 -3.50
N PHE A 674 6.99 -32.17 -3.65
CA PHE A 674 7.92 -32.68 -2.64
C PHE A 674 7.67 -32.05 -1.27
N GLU A 675 7.49 -30.72 -1.17
CA GLU A 675 7.28 -30.07 0.13
C GLU A 675 5.96 -30.44 0.81
N ILE A 676 4.87 -30.58 0.05
CA ILE A 676 3.56 -30.99 0.59
C ILE A 676 3.68 -32.37 1.26
N ARG A 677 4.50 -33.25 0.71
CA ARG A 677 4.70 -34.64 1.15
C ARG A 677 6.04 -34.91 1.80
N CYS A 678 6.81 -33.88 2.16
CA CYS A 678 8.19 -34.01 2.61
C CYS A 678 8.32 -35.07 3.73
N PRO A 679 9.15 -36.12 3.54
CA PRO A 679 9.35 -37.15 4.56
C PRO A 679 9.85 -36.56 5.88
N ALA A 680 9.36 -37.10 7.00
CA ALA A 680 9.67 -36.53 8.32
C ALA A 680 11.17 -36.61 8.68
N SER A 681 11.83 -37.72 8.34
CA SER A 681 13.27 -37.91 8.53
C SER A 681 14.09 -36.96 7.65
N PHE A 682 13.73 -36.79 6.38
CA PHE A 682 14.37 -35.78 5.52
C PHE A 682 14.22 -34.36 6.09
N ALA A 683 12.99 -33.99 6.49
CA ALA A 683 12.73 -32.68 7.09
C ALA A 683 13.56 -32.47 8.37
N ALA A 684 13.71 -33.51 9.20
CA ALA A 684 14.54 -33.47 10.41
C ALA A 684 16.03 -33.24 10.08
N TYR A 685 16.60 -34.00 9.13
CA TYR A 685 17.96 -33.78 8.65
C TYR A 685 18.16 -32.35 8.10
N ARG A 686 17.24 -31.91 7.23
CA ARG A 686 17.29 -30.57 6.62
C ARG A 686 17.24 -29.46 7.67
N ASN A 687 16.32 -29.57 8.62
CA ASN A 687 16.15 -28.60 9.69
C ASN A 687 17.35 -28.58 10.64
N ALA A 688 17.91 -29.74 10.99
CA ALA A 688 19.11 -29.85 11.82
C ALA A 688 20.30 -29.14 11.13
N THR A 689 20.54 -29.47 9.87
CA THR A 689 21.60 -28.89 9.05
C THR A 689 21.45 -27.37 8.92
N TRP A 690 20.26 -26.90 8.53
CA TRP A 690 20.00 -25.45 8.42
C TRP A 690 20.11 -24.72 9.76
N SER A 691 19.70 -25.33 10.87
CA SER A 691 19.84 -24.73 12.19
C SER A 691 21.30 -24.52 12.55
N ILE A 692 22.19 -25.47 12.24
CA ILE A 692 23.63 -25.29 12.46
C ILE A 692 24.16 -24.15 11.58
N VAL A 693 23.80 -24.12 10.29
CA VAL A 693 24.28 -23.08 9.37
C VAL A 693 23.80 -21.68 9.80
N SER A 694 22.49 -21.52 10.01
CA SER A 694 21.87 -20.22 10.25
C SER A 694 22.10 -19.69 11.66
N ILE A 695 22.21 -20.57 12.68
CA ILE A 695 22.30 -20.15 14.08
C ILE A 695 23.74 -20.14 14.58
N ILE A 696 24.55 -21.13 14.19
CA ILE A 696 25.91 -21.33 14.70
C ILE A 696 26.94 -20.74 13.73
N CYS A 697 26.78 -20.93 12.42
CA CYS A 697 27.83 -20.57 11.46
C CYS A 697 27.66 -19.17 10.83
N SER A 698 26.58 -18.45 11.14
CA SER A 698 26.23 -17.17 10.52
C SER A 698 26.25 -16.03 11.55
N PRO A 699 27.20 -15.08 11.48
CA PRO A 699 27.33 -13.99 12.45
C PRO A 699 26.32 -12.85 12.25
N GLU A 700 25.80 -12.67 11.03
CA GLU A 700 24.89 -11.57 10.70
C GLU A 700 23.42 -12.01 10.85
N PRO A 701 22.56 -11.19 11.48
CA PRO A 701 21.14 -11.48 11.56
C PRO A 701 20.54 -11.46 10.15
N ALA A 702 19.90 -12.57 9.78
CA ALA A 702 19.32 -12.72 8.46
C ALA A 702 18.26 -11.64 8.16
N VAL A 703 18.27 -11.14 6.92
CA VAL A 703 17.32 -10.12 6.48
C VAL A 703 15.92 -10.70 6.48
N GLN A 704 15.04 -10.12 7.31
CA GLN A 704 13.65 -10.54 7.37
C GLN A 704 12.85 -9.88 6.24
N PRO A 705 12.24 -10.64 5.33
CA PRO A 705 11.35 -10.08 4.32
C PRO A 705 10.12 -9.44 4.97
N GLU A 706 9.65 -8.33 4.39
CA GLU A 706 8.49 -7.58 4.89
C GLU A 706 7.20 -8.43 4.90
N ARG A 707 7.07 -9.36 3.94
CA ARG A 707 5.95 -10.30 3.85
C ARG A 707 6.35 -11.58 3.13
N VAL A 708 5.79 -12.70 3.61
CA VAL A 708 5.93 -14.03 3.01
C VAL A 708 4.59 -14.75 3.04
N SER A 709 4.23 -15.39 1.93
CA SER A 709 3.12 -16.35 1.85
C SER A 709 3.69 -17.75 1.77
N LEU A 710 3.39 -18.58 2.79
CA LEU A 710 3.88 -19.96 2.86
C LEU A 710 3.11 -20.86 1.91
N LEU A 711 3.79 -21.78 1.22
CA LEU A 711 3.14 -22.76 0.34
C LEU A 711 2.06 -23.57 1.08
N ARG A 712 2.35 -23.99 2.32
CA ARG A 712 1.41 -24.76 3.16
C ARG A 712 0.15 -23.98 3.55
N GLY A 713 0.21 -22.65 3.50
CA GLY A 713 -0.92 -21.76 3.78
C GLY A 713 -1.69 -21.33 2.54
N TYR A 714 -1.24 -21.75 1.35
CA TYR A 714 -1.87 -21.41 0.08
C TYR A 714 -3.18 -22.18 -0.08
N SER A 715 -4.31 -21.46 -0.20
CA SER A 715 -5.64 -22.06 -0.10
C SER A 715 -5.91 -23.21 -1.07
N PRO A 716 -5.44 -23.22 -2.34
CA PRO A 716 -5.65 -24.35 -3.25
C PRO A 716 -4.87 -25.61 -2.87
N LEU A 717 -3.71 -25.47 -2.22
CA LEU A 717 -2.85 -26.62 -1.86
C LEU A 717 -3.00 -27.05 -0.39
N ALA A 718 -3.56 -26.20 0.47
CA ALA A 718 -3.77 -26.47 1.89
C ALA A 718 -4.51 -27.80 2.19
N PRO A 719 -5.54 -28.23 1.43
CA PRO A 719 -6.22 -29.51 1.67
C PRO A 719 -5.31 -30.73 1.53
N TYR A 720 -4.27 -30.65 0.71
CA TYR A 720 -3.37 -31.76 0.40
C TYR A 720 -2.19 -31.87 1.39
N VAL A 721 -2.03 -30.91 2.31
CA VAL A 721 -0.95 -30.89 3.30
C VAL A 721 -1.23 -31.87 4.43
N LYS A 722 -0.52 -33.02 4.42
CA LYS A 722 -0.72 -34.08 5.42
C LYS A 722 -0.05 -33.80 6.78
N ARG A 723 1.04 -33.02 6.81
CA ARG A 723 1.82 -32.78 8.04
C ARG A 723 2.32 -31.34 8.13
N LEU A 724 2.30 -30.80 9.34
CA LEU A 724 2.87 -29.48 9.67
C LEU A 724 4.25 -29.68 10.31
N THR A 725 5.29 -29.71 9.48
CA THR A 725 6.68 -29.64 9.94
C THR A 725 7.09 -28.18 10.12
N ARG A 726 7.64 -27.83 11.29
CA ARG A 726 8.23 -26.51 11.53
C ARG A 726 9.66 -26.49 11.00
N GLY A 727 10.12 -25.37 10.45
CA GLY A 727 11.50 -25.18 9.98
C GLY A 727 11.57 -24.68 8.54
N VAL A 728 12.47 -25.23 7.74
CA VAL A 728 12.65 -24.85 6.32
C VAL A 728 11.50 -25.39 5.48
N THR A 729 10.91 -24.54 4.64
CA THR A 729 9.78 -24.86 3.73
C THR A 729 9.81 -23.94 2.50
N LEU A 730 9.02 -24.22 1.47
CA LEU A 730 8.81 -23.27 0.37
C LEU A 730 7.84 -22.14 0.75
N ALA A 731 8.18 -20.94 0.29
CA ALA A 731 7.35 -19.76 0.42
C ALA A 731 7.54 -18.80 -0.77
N SER A 732 6.68 -17.78 -0.85
CA SER A 732 6.78 -16.74 -1.88
C SER A 732 6.66 -15.35 -1.28
N GLU A 733 7.47 -14.41 -1.76
CA GLU A 733 7.25 -12.96 -1.52
C GLU A 733 6.01 -12.45 -2.25
N ARG A 734 5.64 -13.10 -3.35
CA ARG A 734 4.48 -12.73 -4.15
C ARG A 734 3.22 -13.30 -3.52
N LYS A 735 2.20 -12.46 -3.40
CA LYS A 735 0.88 -12.88 -2.94
C LYS A 735 0.22 -13.72 -4.04
N ALA A 736 -0.40 -14.82 -3.63
CA ALA A 736 -1.42 -15.46 -4.45
C ALA A 736 -2.50 -14.44 -4.84
N PHE A 737 -3.04 -14.53 -6.06
CA PHE A 737 -4.09 -13.63 -6.51
C PHE A 737 -5.32 -13.73 -5.59
N LEU A 738 -5.61 -14.93 -5.08
CA LEU A 738 -6.68 -15.20 -4.10
C LEU A 738 -6.52 -14.45 -2.77
N GLU A 739 -5.32 -13.97 -2.42
CA GLU A 739 -5.05 -13.16 -1.21
C GLU A 739 -5.11 -11.65 -1.46
N THR A 740 -5.33 -11.25 -2.71
CA THR A 740 -5.34 -9.84 -3.12
C THR A 740 -6.76 -9.31 -3.32
N HIS A 741 -6.90 -8.00 -3.45
CA HIS A 741 -8.18 -7.39 -3.83
C HIS A 741 -8.61 -7.71 -5.27
N TYR A 742 -7.77 -8.39 -6.06
CA TYR A 742 -8.12 -8.93 -7.37
C TYR A 742 -8.78 -10.30 -7.29
N ALA A 743 -9.01 -10.83 -6.09
CA ALA A 743 -9.71 -12.09 -5.93
C ALA A 743 -11.17 -11.99 -6.41
N ASP A 744 -11.80 -10.81 -6.29
CA ASP A 744 -13.21 -10.58 -6.62
C ASP A 744 -13.33 -9.52 -7.73
N TRP A 745 -14.01 -9.87 -8.81
CA TRP A 745 -14.28 -8.98 -9.95
C TRP A 745 -15.78 -8.69 -10.07
N GLY A 746 -16.11 -7.50 -10.55
CA GLY A 746 -17.46 -7.13 -10.96
C GLY A 746 -17.60 -7.22 -12.47
N PHE A 747 -18.81 -7.47 -12.95
CA PHE A 747 -19.10 -7.51 -14.38
C PHE A 747 -19.22 -6.09 -14.98
N PRO A 748 -18.95 -5.92 -16.29
CA PRO A 748 -18.47 -6.93 -17.24
C PRO A 748 -16.98 -7.26 -17.06
N VAL A 749 -16.59 -8.53 -17.26
CA VAL A 749 -15.20 -9.01 -17.11
C VAL A 749 -14.94 -10.15 -18.09
N ASP A 750 -13.75 -10.17 -18.71
CA ASP A 750 -13.35 -11.23 -19.64
C ASP A 750 -12.97 -12.53 -18.91
N LEU A 751 -13.15 -13.67 -19.56
CA LEU A 751 -12.85 -14.99 -18.97
C LEU A 751 -11.36 -15.14 -18.59
N ASP A 752 -10.46 -14.62 -19.42
CA ASP A 752 -9.01 -14.61 -19.18
C ASP A 752 -8.61 -13.84 -17.92
N ASP A 753 -9.47 -12.92 -17.46
CA ASP A 753 -9.25 -12.18 -16.23
C ASP A 753 -9.65 -12.97 -14.97
N ILE A 754 -10.52 -13.98 -15.13
CA ILE A 754 -11.05 -14.84 -14.07
C ILE A 754 -10.24 -16.11 -13.90
N ILE A 755 -9.74 -16.70 -14.99
CA ILE A 755 -8.94 -17.93 -14.97
C ILE A 755 -7.47 -17.53 -14.99
N ARG A 756 -6.79 -17.70 -13.85
CA ARG A 756 -5.40 -17.29 -13.68
C ARG A 756 -4.48 -18.48 -13.43
N ILE A 757 -3.24 -18.34 -13.87
CA ILE A 757 -2.14 -19.22 -13.48
C ILE A 757 -1.74 -18.98 -12.02
N CYS A 758 -1.07 -19.94 -11.39
CA CYS A 758 -0.54 -19.79 -10.04
C CYS A 758 0.40 -18.59 -9.96
N GLY A 759 0.15 -17.68 -9.02
CA GLY A 759 0.93 -16.46 -8.87
C GLY A 759 2.18 -16.58 -8.00
N LEU A 760 2.40 -17.75 -7.39
CA LEU A 760 3.51 -17.99 -6.48
C LEU A 760 4.83 -18.15 -7.26
N LYS A 761 5.87 -17.50 -6.76
CA LYS A 761 7.27 -17.77 -7.13
C LYS A 761 7.96 -18.36 -5.91
N LEU A 762 8.27 -19.65 -5.96
CA LEU A 762 8.66 -20.39 -4.76
C LEU A 762 10.17 -20.27 -4.50
N LYS A 763 10.52 -20.09 -3.24
CA LYS A 763 11.89 -20.11 -2.71
C LYS A 763 11.91 -20.77 -1.34
N TYR A 764 13.06 -21.30 -0.95
CA TYR A 764 13.21 -21.90 0.38
C TYR A 764 13.32 -20.84 1.46
N TYR A 765 12.56 -21.04 2.53
CA TYR A 765 12.35 -20.09 3.60
C TYR A 765 12.35 -20.80 4.96
N ASP A 766 13.12 -20.27 5.90
CA ASP A 766 13.13 -20.74 7.28
C ASP A 766 12.09 -19.99 8.11
N GLN A 767 11.10 -20.73 8.62
CA GLN A 767 10.05 -20.21 9.48
C GLN A 767 10.56 -19.75 10.85
N THR A 768 11.68 -20.31 11.32
CA THR A 768 12.20 -20.06 12.67
C THR A 768 12.94 -18.72 12.72
N SER A 769 13.92 -18.52 11.83
CA SER A 769 14.65 -17.25 11.70
C SER A 769 13.88 -16.18 10.92
N ARG A 770 12.83 -16.58 10.18
CA ARG A 770 12.06 -15.75 9.24
C ARG A 770 12.93 -15.16 8.13
N SER A 771 13.71 -16.00 7.46
CA SER A 771 14.64 -15.58 6.43
C SER A 771 14.71 -16.54 5.24
N TRP A 772 15.18 -16.04 4.09
CA TRP A 772 15.45 -16.84 2.89
C TRP A 772 16.72 -17.67 3.06
N THR A 773 16.78 -18.82 2.39
CA THR A 773 17.97 -19.68 2.41
C THR A 773 19.01 -19.33 1.34
N ASP A 774 18.73 -18.35 0.46
CA ASP A 774 19.53 -18.01 -0.73
C ASP A 774 20.80 -17.16 -0.46
N GLY A 775 21.09 -16.85 0.81
CA GLY A 775 22.34 -16.19 1.20
C GLY A 775 23.54 -17.10 0.94
N HIS A 776 24.55 -16.61 0.21
CA HIS A 776 25.80 -17.35 -0.03
C HIS A 776 26.34 -17.95 1.28
N MET A 777 26.30 -19.29 1.38
CA MET A 777 26.64 -20.07 2.58
C MET A 777 28.16 -20.10 2.83
N ARG A 778 28.77 -18.95 3.13
CA ARG A 778 30.09 -18.95 3.78
C ARG A 778 29.89 -19.19 5.27
N THR A 779 29.80 -20.45 5.64
CA THR A 779 29.77 -20.88 7.04
C THR A 779 31.12 -20.60 7.70
N SER A 780 31.13 -19.90 8.84
CA SER A 780 32.37 -19.60 9.57
C SER A 780 32.14 -19.67 11.08
N LEU A 781 33.06 -20.32 11.81
CA LEU A 781 33.06 -20.33 13.28
C LEU A 781 34.00 -19.27 13.88
N TRP A 782 34.73 -18.48 13.08
CA TRP A 782 35.71 -17.49 13.57
C TRP A 782 35.09 -16.45 14.52
N HIS A 783 33.85 -16.04 14.24
CA HIS A 783 33.12 -15.06 15.05
C HIS A 783 32.81 -15.56 16.48
N HIS A 784 32.89 -16.87 16.75
CA HIS A 784 32.71 -17.41 18.09
C HIS A 784 33.93 -17.22 19.00
N PHE A 785 35.09 -16.90 18.43
CA PHE A 785 36.38 -16.79 19.13
C PHE A 785 37.07 -15.44 18.86
N PRO A 786 36.44 -14.30 19.21
CA PRO A 786 37.05 -12.99 19.03
C PRO A 786 38.28 -12.83 19.94
N VAL A 787 39.32 -12.14 19.46
CA VAL A 787 40.44 -11.76 20.33
C VAL A 787 39.95 -10.71 21.32
N MET A 788 39.91 -11.08 22.60
CA MET A 788 39.51 -10.20 23.69
C MET A 788 40.65 -9.23 24.02
N LEU A 789 40.51 -7.95 23.61
CA LEU A 789 41.46 -6.89 23.93
C LEU A 789 41.00 -6.13 25.18
N ALA A 790 41.95 -5.74 26.05
CA ALA A 790 41.65 -4.88 27.20
C ALA A 790 41.09 -3.52 26.77
N VAL A 791 40.21 -2.93 27.59
CA VAL A 791 39.53 -1.63 27.32
C VAL A 791 40.53 -0.49 27.12
N ASP A 792 41.74 -0.62 27.65
CA ASP A 792 42.78 0.42 27.56
C ASP A 792 43.83 0.09 26.48
N SER A 793 43.60 -0.97 25.69
CA SER A 793 44.57 -1.46 24.72
C SER A 793 44.69 -0.52 23.52
N PRO A 794 45.92 -0.13 23.11
CA PRO A 794 46.12 0.67 21.89
C PRO A 794 45.63 -0.06 20.63
N PHE A 795 45.47 -1.38 20.69
CA PHE A 795 44.97 -2.21 19.58
C PHE A 795 43.45 -2.17 19.45
N GLN A 796 42.72 -1.58 20.39
CA GLN A 796 41.26 -1.44 20.28
C GLN A 796 40.85 -0.53 19.09
N ALA A 797 41.76 0.35 18.64
CA ALA A 797 41.58 1.17 17.45
C ALA A 797 41.49 0.37 16.14
N LEU A 798 41.90 -0.91 16.12
CA LEU A 798 41.88 -1.75 14.92
C LEU A 798 40.48 -2.24 14.53
N GLN A 799 39.48 -2.13 15.42
CA GLN A 799 38.07 -2.49 15.15
C GLN A 799 37.92 -3.83 14.39
N LEU A 800 38.61 -4.88 14.83
CA LEU A 800 38.66 -6.17 14.15
C LEU A 800 37.23 -6.77 14.04
N SER A 801 36.80 -7.04 12.80
CA SER A 801 35.52 -7.67 12.51
C SER A 801 35.72 -9.13 12.12
N TYR A 802 35.46 -10.03 13.06
CA TYR A 802 35.57 -11.49 12.87
C TYR A 802 34.42 -12.09 12.06
N ALA A 803 33.39 -11.29 11.72
CA ALA A 803 32.26 -11.74 10.90
C ALA A 803 32.61 -11.96 9.42
N LYS A 804 33.77 -11.45 8.97
CA LYS A 804 34.26 -11.53 7.58
C LYS A 804 35.50 -12.42 7.43
N TRP A 805 35.89 -13.12 8.50
CA TRP A 805 37.08 -13.97 8.57
C TRP A 805 36.74 -15.40 8.17
#